data_AF-A0A9W9W0G1-F1
#
_entry.id   AF-A0A9W9W0G1-F1
#
_cell.length_a   1.000
_cell.length_b   1.000
_cell.length_c   1.000
_cell.angle_alpha   90.00
_cell.angle_beta   90.00
_cell.angle_gamma   90.00
#
_symmetry.space_group_name_H-M   'P 1'
#
loop_
_entity.id
_entity.type
_entity.pdbx_description
1 polymer ?
#
loop_
_entity_poly.entity_id
_entity_poly.type
_entity_poly.pdbx_seq_one_letter_code
_entity_poly.pdbx_strand_id
1 'polypeptide(L)'
;MTLERHTLSANWSFRDRDSDSDEWLPVPVVPSSVQQDLIHNKKLKDPFIGFNELDARWTNEKSWVYRNTFTRPPTIPDGAIVDLVMEGLDTFATVKLDGEVILISDNMFLGHRVNITKALATENREHTIEIEFDCALLKARDIRNQHPEHKWVGFNGDPSRLAVRKAQYHWGWDWGPVLMTAGIWRPIRLEVYTARIADLWPKVELAADHQTAEIKTVATIDTPIDGDFIAHFTLSLRGKEITNIDIPVLHGTPTDVSFLVNRPELWWPHGYGDQPLYEVSVALLRDNKLIDQTSKKIGIRTAEIVQQPDKHGKSFYFRINGQDIFCGGSCWIPTDSILTNISADRYRLWIELMVAGRQNMIRVWGGGIYEDDYFYEVCDELGVMVWQDFMFGCGNYPTWPAILESIQQETIYNVKRLRHHASIVIYVGNNEDYQVQESEGLTYNYNDKDPESWLKTDFPARYIYEKLLPEVVAEYCPTTFYHPGSPWGDGKISSDPTVGDMHQWNVWHGTQEKYQIFDTLGGRFNSEFGMEAFPHISTIDYFVENKSDMFPQSHVIDFHNKADGHERRLATYLVENVRSATDLGTCIYHTQLIQAETMMFGYRGWRRQWGDERHCGGALLWQLNDCWPTISWAIADYFLKPKPAYYAVKRVLNPIAVGVRREHHDWSVAHAQPPKTSKYELWIASNKPQTVRGQVELRFISVNTGRETRSPIVHADVEITPNGTTNIITDGMLDHVADTEPIVLAARLWVENEIVARDVDWPQPFKYLDLSDRKLDVEAASISGSVRVTFRAHKPVKGLVLEEQVDVKLSDNAFDIVPGDEHVITVEGLEGRTLKFPKMASDLPRTQKAIVVQNPGPDHTIVLRDDVPVPEPGPGEILLKLECTGLCHSEVRAVLGWGAYNPIIGHEGVGTVAKLGPNVSNTSIGERVGLKWIYNACTECSICKRGFTHHCPNQQNTSRHVPGTLQQYALADANFITPIPAGLASEIAAPLLCAGLTMSGALSHLETSLVPGDWVVISGSGGGLGHVGVQIAARINKYRVIAIDSGEDKKEISLSSGAEVFIDFKTEDVAKRVAEVTSEGAHATIVVPGTKEAFEMAPMVIRNLGIIVNVGLPRNDIEIPISATVCAARGITIKGSSVGTEKQMAELLQYALQGVITPAIEVFEFAEAPRLIQALIDDGIKGRAVVTIPHGY
;
A
#
# COMPACT_ATOMS: atom_id res chain seq x y z
N MET A 1 24.93 27.71 -36.34
CA MET A 1 24.86 27.81 -34.87
C MET A 1 24.34 26.48 -34.36
N THR A 2 24.82 25.99 -33.21
CA THR A 2 24.24 24.82 -32.55
C THR A 2 22.82 25.14 -32.06
N LEU A 3 21.86 24.23 -32.24
CA LEU A 3 20.50 24.37 -31.73
C LEU A 3 20.55 24.56 -30.21
N GLU A 4 20.04 25.71 -29.76
CA GLU A 4 19.90 26.01 -28.34
C GLU A 4 18.46 25.75 -27.89
N ARG A 5 18.30 25.10 -26.75
CA ARG A 5 17.01 24.85 -26.10
C ARG A 5 16.98 25.57 -24.76
N HIS A 6 16.04 26.50 -24.60
CA HIS A 6 15.83 27.26 -23.37
C HIS A 6 14.48 26.87 -22.77
N THR A 7 14.50 25.95 -21.80
CA THR A 7 13.28 25.47 -21.13
C THR A 7 12.70 26.55 -20.23
N LEU A 8 11.39 26.82 -20.37
CA LEU A 8 10.66 27.76 -19.52
C LEU A 8 10.01 26.99 -18.37
N SER A 9 10.80 26.43 -17.45
CA SER A 9 10.29 25.58 -16.36
C SER A 9 9.95 26.33 -15.06
N ALA A 10 10.41 27.57 -14.91
CA ALA A 10 10.28 28.37 -13.69
C ALA A 10 9.81 29.80 -14.00
N ASN A 11 9.57 30.59 -12.95
CA ASN A 11 9.07 31.98 -13.03
C ASN A 11 7.67 32.10 -13.66
N TRP A 12 6.88 31.04 -13.58
CA TRP A 12 5.48 31.06 -13.93
C TRP A 12 4.65 31.59 -12.76
N SER A 13 3.56 32.25 -13.10
CA SER A 13 2.49 32.61 -12.18
C SER A 13 1.15 32.28 -12.84
N PHE A 14 0.14 32.01 -12.04
CA PHE A 14 -1.21 31.74 -12.54
C PHE A 14 -2.27 32.47 -11.73
N ARG A 15 -3.45 32.63 -12.33
CA ARG A 15 -4.64 33.18 -11.65
C ARG A 15 -5.93 32.58 -12.19
N ASP A 16 -6.97 32.60 -11.36
CA ASP A 16 -8.36 32.40 -11.79
C ASP A 16 -8.75 33.59 -12.67
N ARG A 17 -9.04 33.33 -13.95
CA ARG A 17 -9.43 34.36 -14.91
C ARG A 17 -10.81 34.94 -14.60
N ASP A 18 -11.66 34.14 -13.97
CA ASP A 18 -13.06 34.43 -13.72
C ASP A 18 -13.28 34.98 -12.29
N SER A 19 -12.20 35.34 -11.60
CA SER A 19 -12.20 35.98 -10.28
C SER A 19 -12.10 37.50 -10.41
N ASP A 20 -12.75 38.22 -9.49
CA ASP A 20 -12.62 39.68 -9.36
C ASP A 20 -11.25 40.11 -8.78
N SER A 21 -10.41 39.15 -8.36
CA SER A 21 -9.07 39.39 -7.83
C SER A 21 -8.01 39.44 -8.95
N ASP A 22 -7.16 40.48 -8.92
CA ASP A 22 -5.98 40.59 -9.79
C ASP A 22 -4.73 39.88 -9.22
N GLU A 23 -4.89 39.09 -8.15
CA GLU A 23 -3.79 38.37 -7.50
C GLU A 23 -3.24 37.26 -8.42
N TRP A 24 -1.92 37.30 -8.65
CA TRP A 24 -1.17 36.24 -9.33
C TRP A 24 -0.46 35.37 -8.30
N LEU A 25 -0.68 34.07 -8.37
CA LEU A 25 -0.06 33.09 -7.49
C LEU A 25 1.16 32.47 -8.18
N PRO A 26 2.24 32.16 -7.45
CA PRO A 26 3.41 31.51 -8.02
C PRO A 26 3.11 30.08 -8.46
N VAL A 27 3.71 29.67 -9.58
CA VAL A 27 3.74 28.29 -10.08
C VAL A 27 5.17 27.77 -9.88
N PRO A 28 5.39 26.76 -9.00
CA PRO A 28 6.74 26.34 -8.63
C PRO A 28 7.56 25.77 -9.79
N VAL A 29 6.90 24.99 -10.66
CA VAL A 29 7.53 24.30 -11.78
C VAL A 29 6.50 24.08 -12.88
N VAL A 30 6.94 24.11 -14.14
CA VAL A 30 6.20 23.65 -15.32
C VAL A 30 7.00 22.51 -15.95
N PRO A 31 6.40 21.35 -16.29
CA PRO A 31 4.97 21.07 -16.39
C PRO A 31 4.17 21.13 -15.08
N SER A 32 2.95 21.67 -15.12
CA SER A 32 2.04 21.75 -13.97
C SER A 32 0.56 21.62 -14.38
N SER A 33 -0.27 21.48 -13.36
CA SER A 33 -1.72 21.64 -13.45
C SER A 33 -2.22 22.61 -12.38
N VAL A 34 -3.36 23.24 -12.66
CA VAL A 34 -4.04 24.16 -11.74
C VAL A 34 -4.23 23.56 -10.35
N GLN A 35 -4.62 22.29 -10.26
CA GLN A 35 -4.85 21.61 -8.98
C GLN A 35 -3.56 21.52 -8.17
N GLN A 36 -2.44 21.13 -8.81
CA GLN A 36 -1.12 21.09 -8.18
C GLN A 36 -0.70 22.48 -7.67
N ASP A 37 -0.92 23.51 -8.47
CA ASP A 37 -0.54 24.88 -8.13
C ASP A 37 -1.43 25.48 -7.03
N LEU A 38 -2.73 25.19 -7.02
CA LEU A 38 -3.64 25.60 -5.94
C LEU A 38 -3.29 24.90 -4.62
N ILE A 39 -2.93 23.61 -4.65
CA ILE A 39 -2.48 22.86 -3.46
C ILE A 39 -1.19 23.49 -2.92
N HIS A 40 -0.21 23.76 -3.79
CA HIS A 40 1.04 24.42 -3.39
C HIS A 40 0.78 25.77 -2.70
N ASN A 41 -0.13 26.56 -3.25
CA ASN A 41 -0.53 27.86 -2.71
C ASN A 41 -1.55 27.80 -1.57
N LYS A 42 -1.87 26.59 -1.06
CA LYS A 42 -2.83 26.35 0.04
C LYS A 42 -4.23 26.91 -0.23
N LYS A 43 -4.63 26.97 -1.50
CA LYS A 43 -5.96 27.37 -1.97
C LYS A 43 -6.87 26.16 -2.24
N LEU A 44 -6.30 24.96 -2.35
CA LEU A 44 -7.00 23.70 -2.50
C LEU A 44 -6.43 22.68 -1.51
N LYS A 45 -7.30 21.91 -0.84
CA LYS A 45 -6.88 20.76 -0.03
C LYS A 45 -6.55 19.58 -0.94
N ASP A 46 -5.83 18.58 -0.43
CA ASP A 46 -5.61 17.34 -1.18
C ASP A 46 -6.96 16.69 -1.55
N PRO A 47 -7.32 16.59 -2.85
CA PRO A 47 -8.59 16.03 -3.29
C PRO A 47 -8.71 14.52 -3.03
N PHE A 48 -7.62 13.83 -2.69
CA PHE A 48 -7.60 12.39 -2.42
C PHE A 48 -7.97 12.02 -0.99
N ILE A 49 -8.31 12.99 -0.15
CA ILE A 49 -8.60 12.78 1.28
C ILE A 49 -10.09 13.01 1.54
N GLY A 50 -10.75 12.05 2.20
CA GLY A 50 -12.12 12.17 2.69
C GLY A 50 -13.11 12.51 1.57
N PHE A 51 -13.82 13.62 1.72
CA PHE A 51 -14.73 14.14 0.70
C PHE A 51 -14.14 15.31 -0.10
N ASN A 52 -12.83 15.56 0.00
CA ASN A 52 -12.20 16.74 -0.59
C ASN A 52 -12.28 16.77 -2.13
N GLU A 53 -12.54 15.64 -2.79
CA GLU A 53 -12.92 15.63 -4.21
C GLU A 53 -14.09 16.59 -4.47
N LEU A 54 -15.14 16.57 -3.64
CA LEU A 54 -16.29 17.46 -3.76
C LEU A 54 -15.89 18.92 -3.57
N ASP A 55 -15.04 19.19 -2.60
CA ASP A 55 -14.50 20.52 -2.32
C ASP A 55 -13.59 21.03 -3.45
N ALA A 56 -13.04 20.15 -4.30
CA ALA A 56 -12.20 20.52 -5.43
C ALA A 56 -12.98 20.86 -6.71
N ARG A 57 -14.26 20.47 -6.80
CA ARG A 57 -15.05 20.57 -8.04
C ARG A 57 -15.29 22.00 -8.53
N TRP A 58 -15.18 23.02 -7.68
CA TRP A 58 -15.28 24.40 -8.13
C TRP A 58 -14.23 24.74 -9.20
N THR A 59 -13.07 24.09 -9.17
CA THR A 59 -12.01 24.26 -10.18
C THR A 59 -12.42 23.76 -11.56
N ASN A 60 -13.37 22.81 -11.61
CA ASN A 60 -13.83 22.20 -12.86
C ASN A 60 -14.67 23.14 -13.73
N GLU A 61 -15.12 24.28 -13.18
CA GLU A 61 -15.95 25.27 -13.86
C GLU A 61 -15.24 26.62 -14.05
N LYS A 62 -13.91 26.65 -13.85
CA LYS A 62 -13.10 27.87 -13.90
C LYS A 62 -12.16 27.90 -15.09
N SER A 63 -11.88 29.12 -15.55
CA SER A 63 -10.86 29.42 -16.54
C SER A 63 -9.60 29.96 -15.86
N TRP A 64 -8.44 29.71 -16.45
CA TRP A 64 -7.15 29.99 -15.80
C TRP A 64 -6.23 30.72 -16.76
N VAL A 65 -5.36 31.59 -16.22
CA VAL A 65 -4.30 32.22 -17.00
C VAL A 65 -2.96 31.92 -16.37
N TYR A 66 -2.03 31.39 -17.16
CA TYR A 66 -0.62 31.27 -16.80
C TYR A 66 0.17 32.38 -17.45
N ARG A 67 1.19 32.90 -16.76
CA ARG A 67 2.06 33.96 -17.26
C ARG A 67 3.52 33.68 -16.91
N ASN A 68 4.39 33.91 -17.87
CA ASN A 68 5.83 33.90 -17.72
C ASN A 68 6.43 35.16 -18.34
N THR A 69 7.44 35.72 -17.70
CA THR A 69 8.30 36.73 -18.33
C THR A 69 9.69 36.16 -18.58
N PHE A 70 10.21 36.41 -19.76
CA PHE A 70 11.52 35.95 -20.16
C PHE A 70 12.22 37.00 -21.01
N THR A 71 13.55 37.02 -20.97
CA THR A 71 14.35 37.84 -21.88
C THR A 71 14.72 37.03 -23.11
N ARG A 72 14.78 37.70 -24.26
CA ARG A 72 15.34 37.14 -25.49
C ARG A 72 16.69 36.44 -25.20
N PRO A 73 16.96 35.24 -25.74
CA PRO A 73 18.27 34.60 -25.66
C PRO A 73 19.38 35.55 -26.17
N PRO A 74 20.53 35.66 -25.46
CA PRO A 74 21.53 36.71 -25.69
C PRO A 74 22.24 36.63 -27.06
N THR A 75 22.18 35.49 -27.75
CA THR A 75 22.79 35.28 -29.08
C THR A 75 21.78 34.65 -30.04
N ILE A 76 21.14 35.47 -30.88
CA ILE A 76 20.35 35.00 -32.03
C ILE A 76 21.07 35.50 -33.29
N PRO A 77 21.81 34.64 -34.00
CA PRO A 77 22.50 34.99 -35.24
C PRO A 77 21.55 35.44 -36.34
N ASP A 78 22.06 36.24 -37.29
CA ASP A 78 21.32 36.59 -38.50
C ASP A 78 20.86 35.32 -39.25
N GLY A 79 19.58 35.28 -39.59
CA GLY A 79 18.94 34.15 -40.28
C GLY A 79 18.58 32.96 -39.38
N ALA A 80 18.83 33.01 -38.07
CA ALA A 80 18.33 32.01 -37.15
C ALA A 80 16.81 32.12 -36.94
N ILE A 81 16.18 30.98 -36.69
CA ILE A 81 14.77 30.85 -36.32
C ILE A 81 14.68 30.69 -34.80
N VAL A 82 13.66 31.32 -34.21
CA VAL A 82 13.25 31.09 -32.83
C VAL A 82 11.82 30.54 -32.81
N ASP A 83 11.68 29.31 -32.34
CA ASP A 83 10.38 28.67 -32.14
C ASP A 83 10.04 28.60 -30.66
N LEU A 84 8.77 28.85 -30.32
CA LEU A 84 8.17 28.42 -29.05
C LEU A 84 7.58 27.02 -29.25
N VAL A 85 8.08 26.05 -28.48
CA VAL A 85 7.65 24.65 -28.52
C VAL A 85 6.89 24.33 -27.25
N MET A 86 5.67 23.82 -27.41
CA MET A 86 4.76 23.43 -26.33
C MET A 86 4.35 21.99 -26.56
N GLU A 87 4.77 21.06 -25.70
CA GLU A 87 4.56 19.63 -25.93
C GLU A 87 3.17 19.13 -25.53
N GLY A 88 2.39 19.94 -24.81
CA GLY A 88 1.03 19.60 -24.42
C GLY A 88 0.40 20.70 -23.58
N LEU A 89 -0.81 21.11 -23.98
CA LEU A 89 -1.62 22.13 -23.31
C LEU A 89 -2.97 21.51 -22.98
N ASP A 90 -3.41 21.59 -21.73
CA ASP A 90 -4.66 20.99 -21.28
C ASP A 90 -5.71 22.08 -20.99
N THR A 91 -6.72 22.31 -21.84
CA THR A 91 -6.86 21.82 -23.23
C THR A 91 -7.12 23.00 -24.16
N PHE A 92 -8.23 23.72 -23.94
CA PHE A 92 -8.59 24.90 -24.74
C PHE A 92 -7.70 26.09 -24.37
N ALA A 93 -6.57 26.22 -25.06
CA ALA A 93 -5.51 27.17 -24.74
C ALA A 93 -5.39 28.27 -25.80
N THR A 94 -5.44 29.53 -25.38
CA THR A 94 -5.05 30.69 -26.19
C THR A 94 -3.71 31.21 -25.71
N VAL A 95 -2.68 31.09 -26.54
CA VAL A 95 -1.31 31.54 -26.22
C VAL A 95 -1.08 32.92 -26.80
N LYS A 96 -0.66 33.85 -25.95
CA LYS A 96 -0.32 35.23 -26.29
C LYS A 96 1.15 35.51 -26.01
N LEU A 97 1.80 36.24 -26.92
CA LEU A 97 3.14 36.78 -26.75
C LEU A 97 3.05 38.30 -26.86
N ASP A 98 3.46 39.00 -25.79
CA ASP A 98 3.37 40.46 -25.69
C ASP A 98 1.97 41.03 -25.99
N GLY A 99 0.92 40.26 -25.63
CA GLY A 99 -0.49 40.61 -25.85
C GLY A 99 -1.07 40.13 -27.19
N GLU A 100 -0.25 39.69 -28.14
CA GLU A 100 -0.69 39.20 -29.44
C GLU A 100 -0.93 37.68 -29.42
N VAL A 101 -2.06 37.21 -29.94
CA VAL A 101 -2.38 35.77 -30.02
C VAL A 101 -1.49 35.10 -31.07
N ILE A 102 -0.73 34.09 -30.66
CA ILE A 102 0.17 33.33 -31.54
C ILE A 102 -0.26 31.88 -31.77
N LEU A 103 -1.14 31.34 -30.92
CA LEU A 103 -1.69 29.99 -31.03
C LEU A 103 -3.04 29.89 -30.34
N ILE A 104 -3.95 29.13 -30.94
CA ILE A 104 -5.16 28.60 -30.30
C ILE A 104 -5.08 27.07 -30.42
N SER A 105 -5.22 26.36 -29.30
CA SER A 105 -5.22 24.90 -29.22
C SER A 105 -6.49 24.39 -28.55
N ASP A 106 -6.99 23.25 -29.01
CA ASP A 106 -8.20 22.58 -28.50
C ASP A 106 -7.98 21.08 -28.22
N ASN A 107 -6.73 20.62 -28.21
CA ASN A 107 -6.39 19.20 -28.11
C ASN A 107 -5.23 18.97 -27.14
N MET A 108 -5.51 18.23 -26.06
CA MET A 108 -4.56 17.91 -24.99
C MET A 108 -3.37 17.09 -25.50
N PHE A 109 -3.60 16.26 -26.52
CA PHE A 109 -2.68 15.24 -27.00
C PHE A 109 -1.79 15.70 -28.15
N LEU A 110 -1.84 16.99 -28.49
CA LEU A 110 -1.10 17.58 -29.60
C LEU A 110 -0.01 18.54 -29.11
N GLY A 111 1.22 18.33 -29.59
CA GLY A 111 2.31 19.28 -29.43
C GLY A 111 2.29 20.38 -30.51
N HIS A 112 2.68 21.59 -30.13
CA HIS A 112 2.71 22.76 -31.01
C HIS A 112 4.10 23.39 -31.12
N ARG A 113 4.41 23.92 -32.29
CA ARG A 113 5.63 24.69 -32.60
C ARG A 113 5.24 25.97 -33.33
N VAL A 114 5.62 27.12 -32.78
CA VAL A 114 5.25 28.44 -33.32
C VAL A 114 6.49 29.29 -33.53
N ASN A 115 6.72 29.76 -34.76
CA ASN A 115 7.83 30.64 -35.08
C ASN A 115 7.57 32.06 -34.55
N ILE A 116 8.38 32.49 -33.58
CA ILE A 116 8.27 33.80 -32.92
C ILE A 116 9.47 34.72 -33.22
N THR A 117 10.29 34.37 -34.21
CA THR A 117 11.52 35.08 -34.57
C THR A 117 11.30 36.59 -34.73
N LYS A 118 10.22 37.00 -35.41
CA LYS A 118 9.90 38.41 -35.65
C LYS A 118 9.50 39.15 -34.37
N ALA A 119 8.79 38.48 -33.46
CA ALA A 119 8.35 39.07 -32.19
C ALA A 119 9.54 39.39 -31.27
N LEU A 120 10.60 38.58 -31.34
CA LEU A 120 11.82 38.74 -30.55
C LEU A 120 12.90 39.62 -31.21
N ALA A 121 12.56 40.40 -32.24
CA ALA A 121 13.56 41.18 -32.99
C ALA A 121 14.21 42.31 -32.16
N THR A 122 13.55 42.80 -31.10
CA THR A 122 14.07 43.90 -30.26
C THR A 122 14.98 43.35 -29.17
N GLU A 123 16.20 43.86 -29.05
CA GLU A 123 17.15 43.48 -28.00
C GLU A 123 16.82 44.14 -26.65
N ASN A 124 17.23 43.51 -25.54
CA ASN A 124 17.14 44.04 -24.18
C ASN A 124 15.71 44.41 -23.71
N ARG A 125 14.70 43.76 -24.29
CA ARG A 125 13.30 43.83 -23.87
C ARG A 125 12.91 42.54 -23.13
N GLU A 126 12.11 42.69 -22.08
CA GLU A 126 11.40 41.57 -21.46
C GLU A 126 10.14 41.25 -22.28
N HIS A 127 9.93 39.97 -22.55
CA HIS A 127 8.77 39.44 -23.26
C HIS A 127 7.86 38.70 -22.30
N THR A 128 6.56 38.82 -22.51
CA THR A 128 5.55 38.15 -21.68
C THR A 128 4.81 37.11 -22.50
N ILE A 129 4.82 35.85 -22.05
CA ILE A 129 3.91 34.81 -22.53
C ILE A 129 2.75 34.72 -21.56
N GLU A 130 1.52 34.76 -22.08
CA GLU A 130 0.30 34.42 -21.36
C GLU A 130 -0.40 33.25 -22.05
N ILE A 131 -0.86 32.27 -21.27
CA ILE A 131 -1.62 31.12 -21.77
C ILE A 131 -2.95 31.10 -21.03
N GLU A 132 -4.02 31.38 -21.75
CA GLU A 132 -5.38 31.39 -21.24
C GLU A 132 -6.03 30.03 -21.51
N PHE A 133 -6.41 29.32 -20.45
CA PHE A 133 -7.13 28.06 -20.51
C PHE A 133 -8.62 28.30 -20.25
N ASP A 134 -9.45 28.09 -21.28
CA ASP A 134 -10.89 28.05 -21.12
C ASP A 134 -11.32 26.77 -20.39
N CYS A 135 -12.41 26.85 -19.61
CA CYS A 135 -12.96 25.71 -18.91
C CYS A 135 -13.42 24.60 -19.88
N ALA A 136 -12.73 23.45 -19.85
CA ALA A 136 -13.00 22.32 -20.72
C ALA A 136 -14.42 21.74 -20.54
N LEU A 137 -14.92 21.66 -19.30
CA LEU A 137 -16.26 21.13 -19.02
C LEU A 137 -17.36 22.01 -19.63
N LEU A 138 -17.26 23.33 -19.46
CA LEU A 138 -18.26 24.26 -19.99
C LEU A 138 -18.20 24.31 -21.52
N LYS A 139 -16.99 24.33 -22.12
CA LYS A 139 -16.82 24.25 -23.57
C LYS A 139 -17.36 22.96 -24.16
N ALA A 140 -17.11 21.82 -23.51
CA ALA A 140 -17.66 20.53 -23.92
C ALA A 140 -19.19 20.56 -23.98
N ARG A 141 -19.84 21.10 -22.94
CA ARG A 141 -21.30 21.26 -22.89
C ARG A 141 -21.83 22.21 -23.95
N ASP A 142 -21.12 23.31 -24.21
CA ASP A 142 -21.48 24.26 -25.26
C ASP A 142 -21.42 23.61 -26.65
N ILE A 143 -20.34 22.87 -26.95
CA ILE A 143 -20.20 22.15 -28.22
C ILE A 143 -21.32 21.10 -28.36
N ARG A 144 -21.58 20.32 -27.30
CA ARG A 144 -22.70 19.36 -27.29
C ARG A 144 -24.04 20.04 -27.62
N ASN A 145 -24.32 21.18 -27.00
CA ASN A 145 -25.57 21.91 -27.22
C ASN A 145 -25.70 22.49 -28.64
N GLN A 146 -24.57 22.77 -29.30
CA GLN A 146 -24.52 23.23 -30.70
C GLN A 146 -24.80 22.10 -31.70
N HIS A 147 -24.65 20.84 -31.28
CA HIS A 147 -24.79 19.65 -32.11
C HIS A 147 -25.90 18.70 -31.59
N PRO A 148 -27.18 19.14 -31.54
CA PRO A 148 -28.30 18.30 -31.09
C PRO A 148 -28.62 17.14 -32.03
N GLU A 149 -28.10 17.16 -33.27
CA GLU A 149 -28.21 16.08 -34.24
C GLU A 149 -27.39 14.84 -33.88
N HIS A 150 -26.28 15.00 -33.14
CA HIS A 150 -25.42 13.90 -32.74
C HIS A 150 -26.02 13.12 -31.55
N LYS A 151 -25.84 11.80 -31.55
CA LYS A 151 -26.28 10.94 -30.45
C LYS A 151 -25.20 10.86 -29.38
N TRP A 152 -25.27 11.77 -28.41
CA TRP A 152 -24.37 11.86 -27.26
C TRP A 152 -24.61 10.76 -26.23
N VAL A 153 -24.10 9.57 -26.52
CA VAL A 153 -24.19 8.39 -25.65
C VAL A 153 -22.80 7.86 -25.33
N GLY A 154 -22.60 7.40 -24.10
CA GLY A 154 -21.37 6.82 -23.62
C GLY A 154 -21.50 6.32 -22.19
N PHE A 155 -20.58 5.45 -21.77
CA PHE A 155 -20.49 4.98 -20.39
C PHE A 155 -19.63 5.97 -19.59
N ASN A 156 -20.00 6.18 -18.32
CA ASN A 156 -19.28 7.00 -17.34
C ASN A 156 -19.12 8.50 -17.69
N GLY A 157 -19.16 9.35 -16.65
CA GLY A 157 -18.95 10.79 -16.77
C GLY A 157 -20.06 11.57 -17.50
N ASP A 158 -19.85 12.87 -17.73
CA ASP A 158 -20.76 13.72 -18.51
C ASP A 158 -20.58 13.42 -20.02
N PRO A 159 -21.64 13.07 -20.79
CA PRO A 159 -21.53 12.72 -22.21
C PRO A 159 -20.92 13.81 -23.09
N SER A 160 -20.87 15.07 -22.62
CA SER A 160 -20.17 16.13 -23.34
C SER A 160 -18.67 15.88 -23.52
N ARG A 161 -18.05 15.01 -22.71
CA ARG A 161 -16.63 14.63 -22.83
C ARG A 161 -16.24 14.16 -24.23
N LEU A 162 -17.18 13.55 -24.96
CA LEU A 162 -16.99 13.01 -26.31
C LEU A 162 -16.73 14.12 -27.36
N ALA A 163 -17.06 15.37 -27.04
CA ALA A 163 -16.86 16.51 -27.92
C ALA A 163 -15.42 17.06 -27.90
N VAL A 164 -14.58 16.62 -26.97
CA VAL A 164 -13.29 17.25 -26.67
C VAL A 164 -12.16 16.22 -26.67
N ARG A 165 -11.03 16.59 -27.29
CA ARG A 165 -9.80 15.79 -27.26
C ARG A 165 -9.00 16.09 -26.00
N LYS A 166 -9.44 15.47 -24.90
CA LYS A 166 -8.83 15.54 -23.55
C LYS A 166 -8.90 14.15 -22.92
N ALA A 167 -8.04 13.85 -21.94
CA ALA A 167 -8.12 12.60 -21.18
C ALA A 167 -9.52 12.42 -20.58
N GLN A 168 -10.19 11.32 -20.94
CA GLN A 168 -11.63 11.14 -20.69
C GLN A 168 -11.92 10.88 -19.21
N TYR A 169 -11.00 10.21 -18.50
CA TYR A 169 -11.14 9.92 -17.08
C TYR A 169 -11.21 11.17 -16.17
N HIS A 170 -10.80 12.36 -16.64
CA HIS A 170 -10.95 13.62 -15.89
C HIS A 170 -12.42 13.97 -15.58
N TRP A 171 -13.37 13.45 -16.37
CA TRP A 171 -14.82 13.60 -16.10
C TRP A 171 -15.35 12.66 -15.00
N GLY A 172 -14.47 11.88 -14.36
CA GLY A 172 -14.81 10.79 -13.48
C GLY A 172 -14.98 9.49 -14.24
N TRP A 173 -14.56 8.41 -13.60
CA TRP A 173 -14.71 7.04 -14.10
C TRP A 173 -15.17 6.13 -12.97
N ASP A 174 -15.56 4.89 -13.28
CA ASP A 174 -15.99 3.91 -12.26
C ASP A 174 -14.87 3.45 -11.30
N TRP A 175 -13.65 3.94 -11.46
CA TRP A 175 -12.53 3.80 -10.53
C TRP A 175 -11.85 5.13 -10.15
N GLY A 176 -12.28 6.27 -10.70
CA GLY A 176 -11.53 7.53 -10.66
C GLY A 176 -12.37 8.76 -10.29
N PRO A 177 -11.79 9.80 -9.69
CA PRO A 177 -12.52 10.97 -9.21
C PRO A 177 -12.88 11.93 -10.36
N VAL A 178 -13.83 12.85 -10.12
CA VAL A 178 -14.16 13.92 -11.07
C VAL A 178 -13.24 15.13 -10.86
N LEU A 179 -12.08 15.13 -11.51
CA LEU A 179 -11.09 16.20 -11.44
C LEU A 179 -10.75 16.74 -12.84
N MET A 180 -11.31 17.89 -13.18
CA MET A 180 -11.06 18.56 -14.46
C MET A 180 -9.82 19.43 -14.37
N THR A 181 -8.68 18.82 -14.69
CA THR A 181 -7.40 19.51 -14.76
C THR A 181 -7.33 20.51 -15.90
N ALA A 182 -6.46 21.52 -15.75
CA ALA A 182 -6.06 22.44 -16.81
C ALA A 182 -4.62 22.90 -16.55
N GLY A 183 -3.86 23.23 -17.59
CA GLY A 183 -2.51 23.75 -17.45
C GLY A 183 -1.53 23.30 -18.53
N ILE A 184 -0.26 23.63 -18.30
CA ILE A 184 0.84 23.29 -19.20
C ILE A 184 1.36 21.91 -18.78
N TRP A 185 0.65 20.86 -19.20
CA TRP A 185 0.84 19.49 -18.67
C TRP A 185 2.08 18.77 -19.23
N ARG A 186 2.73 19.33 -20.27
CA ARG A 186 4.02 18.88 -20.82
C ARG A 186 4.97 20.07 -21.07
N PRO A 187 6.29 19.84 -21.25
CA PRO A 187 7.29 20.90 -21.31
C PRO A 187 7.02 22.01 -22.34
N ILE A 188 7.44 23.23 -21.98
CA ILE A 188 7.46 24.42 -22.85
C ILE A 188 8.88 24.98 -22.92
N ARG A 189 9.34 25.34 -24.13
CA ARG A 189 10.72 25.82 -24.36
C ARG A 189 10.83 26.73 -25.58
N LEU A 190 11.90 27.51 -25.62
CA LEU A 190 12.36 28.20 -26.82
C LEU A 190 13.43 27.36 -27.50
N GLU A 191 13.35 27.23 -28.83
CA GLU A 191 14.38 26.62 -29.65
C GLU A 191 14.95 27.66 -30.62
N VAL A 192 16.26 27.89 -30.58
CA VAL A 192 16.98 28.82 -31.47
C VAL A 192 17.89 28.03 -32.38
N TYR A 193 17.70 28.12 -33.69
CA TYR A 193 18.48 27.33 -34.65
C TYR A 193 18.67 27.98 -36.01
N THR A 194 19.76 27.59 -36.68
CA THR A 194 19.98 27.87 -38.10
C THR A 194 19.66 26.68 -39.01
N ALA A 195 19.60 25.48 -38.43
CA ALA A 195 19.06 24.26 -39.01
C ALA A 195 18.77 23.27 -37.86
N ARG A 196 17.83 22.35 -38.02
CA ARG A 196 17.48 21.35 -37.00
C ARG A 196 17.05 20.02 -37.62
N ILE A 197 17.17 18.94 -36.85
CA ILE A 197 16.58 17.65 -37.18
C ILE A 197 15.14 17.66 -36.66
N ALA A 198 14.17 17.69 -37.57
CA ALA A 198 12.75 17.76 -37.24
C ALA A 198 12.14 16.41 -36.88
N ASP A 199 12.64 15.32 -37.46
CA ASP A 199 12.16 13.95 -37.27
C ASP A 199 13.28 12.95 -37.61
N LEU A 200 13.35 11.84 -36.86
CA LEU A 200 14.26 10.73 -37.12
C LEU A 200 13.45 9.44 -37.09
N TRP A 201 13.37 8.76 -38.23
CA TRP A 201 12.58 7.54 -38.41
C TRP A 201 13.46 6.35 -38.83
N PRO A 202 13.91 5.53 -37.86
CA PRO A 202 14.51 4.24 -38.14
C PRO A 202 13.43 3.19 -38.45
N LYS A 203 13.41 2.66 -39.68
CA LYS A 203 12.53 1.56 -40.10
C LYS A 203 13.31 0.26 -40.06
N VAL A 204 12.84 -0.69 -39.27
CA VAL A 204 13.49 -2.00 -39.13
C VAL A 204 12.79 -3.02 -40.03
N GLU A 205 13.56 -3.62 -40.93
CA GLU A 205 13.15 -4.76 -41.75
C GLU A 205 14.05 -5.96 -41.41
N LEU A 206 13.48 -6.97 -40.74
CA LEU A 206 14.18 -8.22 -40.40
C LEU A 206 13.89 -9.27 -41.48
N ALA A 207 14.93 -9.88 -42.04
CA ALA A 207 14.79 -10.96 -43.01
C ALA A 207 14.12 -12.19 -42.37
N ALA A 208 13.36 -12.97 -43.16
CA ALA A 208 12.58 -14.11 -42.66
C ALA A 208 13.40 -15.23 -42.00
N ASP A 209 14.71 -15.33 -42.31
CA ASP A 209 15.64 -16.27 -41.66
C ASP A 209 16.27 -15.72 -40.37
N HIS A 210 15.91 -14.48 -40.02
CA HIS A 210 16.46 -13.67 -38.93
C HIS A 210 18.00 -13.50 -38.94
N GLN A 211 18.66 -13.77 -40.08
CA GLN A 211 20.12 -13.67 -40.18
C GLN A 211 20.59 -12.27 -40.58
N THR A 212 19.72 -11.44 -41.14
CA THR A 212 20.05 -10.09 -41.58
C THR A 212 18.91 -9.13 -41.26
N ALA A 213 19.24 -7.91 -40.83
CA ALA A 213 18.29 -6.82 -40.66
C ALA A 213 18.76 -5.59 -41.41
N GLU A 214 17.86 -4.94 -42.14
CA GLU A 214 18.07 -3.62 -42.73
C GLU A 214 17.37 -2.56 -41.88
N ILE A 215 18.10 -1.52 -41.49
CA ILE A 215 17.58 -0.37 -40.75
C ILE A 215 17.61 0.84 -41.69
N LYS A 216 16.49 1.09 -42.36
CA LYS A 216 16.30 2.24 -43.26
C LYS A 216 15.95 3.46 -42.42
N THR A 217 16.89 4.37 -42.27
CA THR A 217 16.74 5.55 -41.40
C THR A 217 16.51 6.78 -42.25
N VAL A 218 15.41 7.50 -41.99
CA VAL A 218 15.06 8.75 -42.66
C VAL A 218 15.12 9.89 -41.64
N ALA A 219 15.88 10.94 -41.93
CA ALA A 219 15.87 12.18 -41.17
C ALA A 219 15.20 13.30 -41.98
N THR A 220 14.24 13.98 -41.36
CA THR A 220 13.71 15.26 -41.87
C THR A 220 14.51 16.39 -41.24
N ILE A 221 15.11 17.24 -42.06
CA ILE A 221 16.00 18.32 -41.60
C ILE A 221 15.46 19.64 -42.12
N ASP A 222 15.22 20.59 -41.22
CA ASP A 222 14.84 21.94 -41.57
C ASP A 222 16.11 22.79 -41.73
N THR A 223 16.29 23.39 -42.90
CA THR A 223 17.41 24.30 -43.21
C THR A 223 16.89 25.68 -43.64
N PRO A 224 16.51 26.56 -42.67
CA PRO A 224 16.04 27.93 -42.97
C PRO A 224 17.02 28.81 -43.75
N ILE A 225 18.31 28.47 -43.72
CA ILE A 225 19.37 29.14 -44.47
C ILE A 225 20.08 28.15 -45.38
N ASP A 226 20.54 28.63 -46.54
CA ASP A 226 21.42 27.85 -47.41
C ASP A 226 22.77 27.60 -46.72
N GLY A 227 23.32 26.41 -46.94
CA GLY A 227 24.63 26.03 -46.43
C GLY A 227 25.01 24.58 -46.72
N ASP A 228 26.31 24.31 -46.66
CA ASP A 228 26.86 22.96 -46.82
C ASP A 228 26.72 22.21 -45.48
N PHE A 229 25.59 21.52 -45.30
CA PHE A 229 25.34 20.68 -44.14
C PHE A 229 25.62 19.20 -44.45
N ILE A 230 26.12 18.47 -43.46
CA ILE A 230 26.34 17.02 -43.52
C ILE A 230 25.53 16.37 -42.39
N ALA A 231 24.76 15.34 -42.70
CA ALA A 231 24.12 14.49 -41.72
C ALA A 231 25.01 13.26 -41.48
N HIS A 232 25.59 13.15 -40.28
CA HIS A 232 26.38 12.02 -39.81
C HIS A 232 25.47 11.04 -39.07
N PHE A 233 25.13 9.93 -39.70
CA PHE A 233 24.33 8.88 -39.08
C PHE A 233 25.22 7.83 -38.43
N THR A 234 24.83 7.37 -37.24
CA THR A 234 25.56 6.36 -36.48
C THR A 234 24.60 5.28 -35.99
N LEU A 235 25.01 4.01 -36.12
CA LEU A 235 24.34 2.87 -35.48
C LEU A 235 25.25 2.31 -34.40
N SER A 236 24.73 2.14 -33.18
CA SER A 236 25.47 1.56 -32.06
C SER A 236 24.66 0.54 -31.28
N LEU A 237 25.34 -0.31 -30.51
CA LEU A 237 24.74 -1.26 -29.57
C LEU A 237 25.56 -1.25 -28.28
N ARG A 238 24.90 -1.08 -27.13
CA ARG A 238 25.56 -1.01 -25.80
C ARG A 238 26.71 0.02 -25.76
N GLY A 239 26.49 1.19 -26.37
CA GLY A 239 27.47 2.28 -26.45
C GLY A 239 28.65 2.05 -27.40
N LYS A 240 28.68 0.93 -28.13
CA LYS A 240 29.72 0.63 -29.12
C LYS A 240 29.20 0.90 -30.53
N GLU A 241 29.87 1.80 -31.24
CA GLU A 241 29.60 2.05 -32.65
C GLU A 241 29.79 0.78 -33.50
N ILE A 242 28.80 0.51 -34.35
CA ILE A 242 28.82 -0.57 -35.34
C ILE A 242 29.26 -0.02 -36.69
N THR A 243 28.65 1.09 -37.12
CA THR A 243 28.93 1.77 -38.39
C THR A 243 28.44 3.21 -38.35
N ASN A 244 28.98 4.04 -39.23
CA ASN A 244 28.54 5.41 -39.49
C ASN A 244 28.49 5.71 -40.99
N ILE A 245 27.67 6.70 -41.39
CA ILE A 245 27.52 7.14 -42.79
C ILE A 245 27.32 8.66 -42.80
N ASP A 246 28.11 9.37 -43.61
CA ASP A 246 27.95 10.81 -43.87
C ASP A 246 27.21 11.05 -45.18
N ILE A 247 26.17 11.89 -45.16
CA ILE A 247 25.45 12.32 -46.37
C ILE A 247 25.31 13.85 -46.40
N PRO A 248 25.60 14.51 -47.54
CA PRO A 248 25.28 15.92 -47.73
C PRO A 248 23.77 16.17 -47.68
N VAL A 249 23.34 17.16 -46.89
CA VAL A 249 21.92 17.52 -46.77
C VAL A 249 21.51 18.37 -47.97
N LEU A 250 20.52 17.91 -48.72
CA LEU A 250 19.92 18.65 -49.83
C LEU A 250 18.66 19.37 -49.37
N HIS A 251 18.59 20.68 -49.62
CA HIS A 251 17.46 21.51 -49.21
C HIS A 251 16.12 20.93 -49.72
N GLY A 252 15.17 20.74 -48.82
CA GLY A 252 13.81 20.28 -49.13
C GLY A 252 13.68 18.79 -49.49
N THR A 253 14.73 17.98 -49.33
CA THR A 253 14.68 16.52 -49.55
C THR A 253 15.00 15.80 -48.24
N PRO A 254 14.20 14.80 -47.82
CA PRO A 254 14.57 13.94 -46.70
C PRO A 254 15.94 13.29 -46.92
N THR A 255 16.74 13.17 -45.87
CA THR A 255 18.05 12.50 -45.95
C THR A 255 17.91 11.10 -45.38
N ASP A 256 18.25 10.08 -46.17
CA ASP A 256 18.10 8.68 -45.76
C ASP A 256 19.37 7.84 -45.92
N VAL A 257 19.53 6.86 -45.02
CA VAL A 257 20.61 5.86 -45.02
C VAL A 257 20.03 4.47 -44.73
N SER A 258 20.69 3.42 -45.24
CA SER A 258 20.42 2.04 -44.84
C SER A 258 21.61 1.46 -44.08
N PHE A 259 21.36 0.95 -42.87
CA PHE A 259 22.34 0.13 -42.16
C PHE A 259 22.01 -1.36 -42.32
N LEU A 260 23.00 -2.17 -42.68
CA LEU A 260 22.86 -3.63 -42.74
C LEU A 260 23.51 -4.27 -41.50
N VAL A 261 22.71 -4.99 -40.72
CA VAL A 261 23.17 -5.74 -39.54
C VAL A 261 23.14 -7.23 -39.85
N ASN A 262 24.31 -7.86 -39.89
CA ASN A 262 24.44 -9.31 -40.04
C ASN A 262 24.41 -9.97 -38.66
N ARG A 263 23.60 -11.03 -38.52
CA ARG A 263 23.32 -11.75 -37.26
C ARG A 263 22.91 -10.77 -36.15
N PRO A 264 21.79 -10.05 -36.31
CA PRO A 264 21.33 -9.08 -35.33
C PRO A 264 21.03 -9.73 -33.98
N GLU A 265 21.30 -9.02 -32.88
CA GLU A 265 20.76 -9.38 -31.57
C GLU A 265 19.28 -8.97 -31.55
N LEU A 266 18.37 -9.94 -31.45
CA LEU A 266 16.93 -9.68 -31.53
C LEU A 266 16.34 -9.23 -30.20
N TRP A 267 15.42 -8.28 -30.23
CA TRP A 267 14.62 -7.90 -29.07
C TRP A 267 13.51 -8.93 -28.83
N TRP A 268 13.38 -9.39 -27.59
CA TRP A 268 12.36 -10.36 -27.16
C TRP A 268 11.48 -9.82 -26.04
N PRO A 269 10.20 -10.22 -25.99
CA PRO A 269 9.36 -9.94 -24.83
C PRO A 269 9.85 -10.68 -23.59
N HIS A 270 9.46 -10.16 -22.42
CA HIS A 270 9.80 -10.70 -21.12
C HIS A 270 9.48 -12.20 -21.04
N GLY A 271 10.45 -12.98 -20.60
CA GLY A 271 10.34 -14.44 -20.47
C GLY A 271 10.72 -15.25 -21.72
N TYR A 272 10.99 -14.59 -22.86
CA TYR A 272 11.33 -15.26 -24.13
C TYR A 272 12.74 -15.00 -24.66
N GLY A 273 13.47 -14.04 -24.09
CA GLY A 273 14.86 -13.73 -24.44
C GLY A 273 15.32 -12.40 -23.83
N ASP A 274 16.43 -11.88 -24.32
CA ASP A 274 16.98 -10.57 -23.93
C ASP A 274 16.36 -9.42 -24.73
N GLN A 275 16.56 -8.18 -24.28
CA GLN A 275 16.01 -6.95 -24.86
C GLN A 275 17.13 -6.04 -25.44
N PRO A 276 17.95 -6.47 -26.42
CA PRO A 276 18.93 -5.59 -27.04
C PRO A 276 18.24 -4.40 -27.72
N LEU A 277 18.67 -3.20 -27.34
CA LEU A 277 18.26 -1.94 -27.95
C LEU A 277 19.47 -1.33 -28.68
N TYR A 278 19.35 -1.23 -30.00
CA TYR A 278 20.29 -0.49 -30.83
C TYR A 278 19.95 0.99 -30.75
N GLU A 279 20.95 1.85 -30.84
CA GLU A 279 20.74 3.29 -30.93
C GLU A 279 21.11 3.77 -32.32
N VAL A 280 20.15 4.42 -32.98
CA VAL A 280 20.32 5.13 -34.25
C VAL A 280 20.37 6.61 -33.94
N SER A 281 21.49 7.26 -34.23
CA SER A 281 21.65 8.71 -34.06
C SER A 281 21.95 9.41 -35.38
N VAL A 282 21.52 10.66 -35.49
CA VAL A 282 21.96 11.56 -36.57
C VAL A 282 22.49 12.85 -35.95
N ALA A 283 23.69 13.24 -36.35
CA ALA A 283 24.33 14.51 -36.00
C ALA A 283 24.40 15.40 -37.26
N LEU A 284 23.80 16.57 -37.21
CA LEU A 284 23.86 17.57 -38.27
C LEU A 284 25.10 18.44 -38.09
N LEU A 285 25.98 18.48 -39.09
CA LEU A 285 27.25 19.19 -39.06
C LEU A 285 27.27 20.30 -40.12
N ARG A 286 27.96 21.40 -39.82
CA ARG A 286 28.35 22.44 -40.77
C ARG A 286 29.78 22.88 -40.48
N ASP A 287 30.65 22.91 -41.49
CA ASP A 287 32.08 23.22 -41.32
C ASP A 287 32.74 22.38 -40.20
N ASN A 288 32.39 21.09 -40.12
CA ASN A 288 32.78 20.13 -39.06
C ASN A 288 32.37 20.53 -37.62
N LYS A 289 31.41 21.45 -37.46
CA LYS A 289 30.83 21.81 -36.15
C LYS A 289 29.43 21.24 -36.01
N LEU A 290 29.13 20.73 -34.83
CA LEU A 290 27.81 20.20 -34.49
C LEU A 290 26.75 21.31 -34.46
N ILE A 291 25.70 21.11 -35.24
CA ILE A 291 24.52 21.99 -35.34
C ILE A 291 23.38 21.42 -34.52
N ASP A 292 23.04 20.16 -34.69
CA ASP A 292 21.99 19.49 -33.92
C ASP A 292 22.28 17.98 -33.86
N GLN A 293 21.73 17.29 -32.88
CA GLN A 293 21.81 15.84 -32.78
C GLN A 293 20.55 15.30 -32.13
N THR A 294 20.10 14.15 -32.62
CA THR A 294 19.05 13.35 -31.97
C THR A 294 19.34 11.87 -32.14
N SER A 295 18.76 11.04 -31.27
CA SER A 295 18.85 9.59 -31.38
C SER A 295 17.55 8.90 -31.00
N LYS A 296 17.40 7.66 -31.46
CA LYS A 296 16.28 6.77 -31.17
C LYS A 296 16.81 5.38 -30.86
N LYS A 297 16.36 4.81 -29.73
CA LYS A 297 16.56 3.40 -29.42
C LYS A 297 15.56 2.55 -30.22
N ILE A 298 15.99 1.43 -30.76
CA ILE A 298 15.15 0.49 -31.50
C ILE A 298 15.49 -0.95 -31.11
N GLY A 299 14.46 -1.79 -31.05
CA GLY A 299 14.62 -3.25 -30.96
C GLY A 299 14.44 -3.88 -32.33
N ILE A 300 15.35 -4.78 -32.72
CA ILE A 300 15.20 -5.54 -33.96
C ILE A 300 14.31 -6.76 -33.69
N ARG A 301 13.10 -6.76 -34.23
CA ARG A 301 12.11 -7.84 -34.07
C ARG A 301 11.05 -7.85 -35.17
N THR A 302 10.46 -9.01 -35.43
CA THR A 302 9.13 -9.10 -36.09
C THR A 302 8.04 -9.20 -35.03
N ALA A 303 6.89 -8.60 -35.30
CA ALA A 303 5.69 -8.69 -34.47
C ALA A 303 4.47 -8.90 -35.36
N GLU A 304 3.75 -9.99 -35.15
CA GLU A 304 2.59 -10.38 -35.95
C GLU A 304 1.41 -10.70 -35.03
N ILE A 305 0.20 -10.31 -35.43
CA ILE A 305 -1.04 -10.82 -34.84
C ILE A 305 -1.60 -11.87 -35.79
N VAL A 306 -1.73 -13.09 -35.29
CA VAL A 306 -2.22 -14.22 -36.08
C VAL A 306 -3.73 -14.33 -35.93
N GLN A 307 -4.43 -14.18 -37.05
CA GLN A 307 -5.89 -14.36 -37.15
C GLN A 307 -6.25 -15.33 -38.27
N GLN A 308 -6.20 -16.62 -37.96
CA GLN A 308 -6.48 -17.72 -38.89
C GLN A 308 -7.70 -18.53 -38.44
N PRO A 309 -8.56 -19.00 -39.36
CA PRO A 309 -9.64 -19.92 -39.04
C PRO A 309 -9.13 -21.22 -38.40
N ASP A 310 -9.83 -21.69 -37.37
CA ASP A 310 -9.57 -22.93 -36.66
C ASP A 310 -10.90 -23.51 -36.09
N LYS A 311 -10.81 -24.58 -35.30
CA LYS A 311 -12.00 -25.24 -34.72
C LYS A 311 -12.75 -24.39 -33.68
N HIS A 312 -12.14 -23.32 -33.17
CA HIS A 312 -12.71 -22.40 -32.19
C HIS A 312 -13.21 -21.09 -32.84
N GLY A 313 -13.10 -20.94 -34.16
CA GLY A 313 -13.48 -19.72 -34.89
C GLY A 313 -12.30 -19.15 -35.68
N LYS A 314 -11.86 -17.93 -35.35
CA LYS A 314 -10.66 -17.29 -35.89
C LYS A 314 -9.71 -16.90 -34.76
N SER A 315 -8.50 -17.44 -34.75
CA SER A 315 -7.48 -17.17 -33.74
C SER A 315 -7.20 -15.68 -33.53
N PHE A 316 -6.68 -15.34 -32.35
CA PHE A 316 -6.16 -14.02 -32.04
C PHE A 316 -5.01 -14.19 -31.04
N TYR A 317 -3.77 -14.15 -31.51
CA TYR A 317 -2.59 -14.23 -30.65
C TYR A 317 -1.38 -13.56 -31.30
N PHE A 318 -0.34 -13.31 -30.52
CA PHE A 318 0.87 -12.62 -30.96
C PHE A 318 1.98 -13.62 -31.30
N ARG A 319 2.69 -13.35 -32.38
CA ARG A 319 3.90 -14.07 -32.78
C ARG A 319 5.06 -13.09 -32.90
N ILE A 320 6.09 -13.26 -32.08
CA ILE A 320 7.27 -12.40 -32.05
C ILE A 320 8.48 -13.22 -32.48
N ASN A 321 9.23 -12.75 -33.49
CA ASN A 321 10.41 -13.46 -34.03
C ASN A 321 10.11 -14.94 -34.37
N GLY A 322 8.92 -15.21 -34.91
CA GLY A 322 8.47 -16.56 -35.28
C GLY A 322 7.95 -17.42 -34.12
N GLN A 323 7.94 -16.93 -32.87
CA GLN A 323 7.48 -17.64 -31.69
C GLN A 323 6.09 -17.16 -31.25
N ASP A 324 5.13 -18.07 -31.11
CA ASP A 324 3.81 -17.76 -30.55
C ASP A 324 3.92 -17.41 -29.06
N ILE A 325 3.27 -16.34 -28.64
CA ILE A 325 3.31 -15.80 -27.28
C ILE A 325 1.92 -15.84 -26.66
N PHE A 326 1.77 -16.53 -25.53
CA PHE A 326 0.61 -16.33 -24.67
C PHE A 326 0.78 -15.00 -23.94
N CYS A 327 -0.16 -14.08 -24.16
CA CYS A 327 -0.08 -12.74 -23.57
C CYS A 327 -0.76 -12.75 -22.20
N GLY A 328 0.03 -12.73 -21.14
CA GLY A 328 -0.44 -12.63 -19.76
C GLY A 328 -0.10 -11.26 -19.20
N GLY A 329 -1.12 -10.45 -18.92
CA GLY A 329 -0.91 -9.02 -18.75
C GLY A 329 -2.01 -8.29 -18.02
N SER A 330 -2.00 -6.96 -18.06
CA SER A 330 -3.02 -6.11 -17.45
C SER A 330 -3.36 -4.92 -18.34
N CYS A 331 -4.50 -4.28 -18.07
CA CYS A 331 -4.79 -2.94 -18.54
C CYS A 331 -4.11 -1.89 -17.64
N TRP A 332 -3.61 -0.85 -18.28
CA TRP A 332 -2.96 0.32 -17.69
C TRP A 332 -3.89 1.51 -17.81
N ILE A 333 -4.13 2.16 -16.67
CA ILE A 333 -4.77 3.48 -16.60
C ILE A 333 -3.74 4.51 -16.15
N PRO A 334 -3.98 5.83 -16.29
CA PRO A 334 -3.11 6.83 -15.71
C PRO A 334 -2.86 6.59 -14.21
N THR A 335 -1.62 6.75 -13.74
CA THR A 335 -1.22 6.42 -12.36
C THR A 335 -1.45 7.56 -11.36
N ASP A 336 -1.97 8.70 -11.81
CA ASP A 336 -2.40 9.82 -10.98
C ASP A 336 -3.51 10.61 -11.68
N SER A 337 -4.46 11.15 -10.91
CA SER A 337 -5.47 12.09 -11.42
C SER A 337 -4.92 13.48 -11.71
N ILE A 338 -3.73 13.78 -11.20
CA ILE A 338 -2.93 14.97 -11.48
C ILE A 338 -1.65 14.50 -12.17
N LEU A 339 -1.70 14.35 -13.49
CA LEU A 339 -0.66 13.71 -14.31
C LEU A 339 0.75 14.27 -14.09
N THR A 340 0.87 15.57 -13.79
CA THR A 340 2.15 16.24 -13.54
C THR A 340 2.82 15.87 -12.21
N ASN A 341 2.18 15.02 -11.39
CA ASN A 341 2.78 14.44 -10.19
C ASN A 341 3.65 13.20 -10.47
N ILE A 342 3.52 12.57 -11.64
CA ILE A 342 4.24 11.33 -11.95
C ILE A 342 5.68 11.63 -12.38
N SER A 343 6.63 10.96 -11.73
CA SER A 343 8.05 10.98 -12.10
C SER A 343 8.43 9.79 -12.98
N ALA A 344 9.54 9.93 -13.72
CA ALA A 344 10.18 8.83 -14.43
C ALA A 344 10.40 7.62 -13.50
N ASP A 345 10.97 7.83 -12.31
CA ASP A 345 11.20 6.73 -11.36
C ASP A 345 9.91 5.99 -10.99
N ARG A 346 8.78 6.69 -10.84
CA ARG A 346 7.50 6.04 -10.53
C ARG A 346 6.98 5.20 -11.70
N TYR A 347 7.13 5.63 -12.96
CA TYR A 347 6.85 4.78 -14.12
C TYR A 347 7.72 3.52 -14.11
N ARG A 348 9.02 3.65 -13.84
CA ARG A 348 9.92 2.49 -13.79
C ARG A 348 9.47 1.49 -12.72
N LEU A 349 9.15 1.95 -11.52
CA LEU A 349 8.68 1.09 -10.43
C LEU A 349 7.42 0.30 -10.81
N TRP A 350 6.48 0.93 -11.54
CA TRP A 350 5.28 0.24 -12.02
C TRP A 350 5.59 -0.88 -13.02
N ILE A 351 6.44 -0.63 -14.02
CA ILE A 351 6.79 -1.64 -15.01
C ILE A 351 7.66 -2.75 -14.40
N GLU A 352 8.57 -2.40 -13.48
CA GLU A 352 9.33 -3.39 -12.71
C GLU A 352 8.41 -4.28 -11.86
N LEU A 353 7.39 -3.70 -11.23
CA LEU A 353 6.39 -4.46 -10.47
C LEU A 353 5.65 -5.44 -11.39
N MET A 354 5.20 -4.98 -12.56
CA MET A 354 4.54 -5.82 -13.56
C MET A 354 5.42 -7.00 -14.02
N VAL A 355 6.70 -6.73 -14.32
CA VAL A 355 7.68 -7.74 -14.76
C VAL A 355 7.98 -8.74 -13.64
N ALA A 356 8.11 -8.27 -12.40
CA ALA A 356 8.23 -9.15 -11.24
C ALA A 356 6.98 -10.03 -11.04
N GLY A 357 5.82 -9.58 -11.53
CA GLY A 357 4.56 -10.30 -11.61
C GLY A 357 4.48 -11.27 -12.79
N ARG A 358 5.56 -11.42 -13.57
CA ARG A 358 5.70 -12.28 -14.76
C ARG A 358 4.74 -11.95 -15.89
N GLN A 359 4.24 -10.72 -15.92
CA GLN A 359 3.42 -10.24 -17.02
C GLN A 359 4.30 -9.81 -18.19
N ASN A 360 3.82 -10.00 -19.42
CA ASN A 360 4.59 -9.72 -20.64
C ASN A 360 3.88 -8.75 -21.61
N MET A 361 2.65 -8.34 -21.31
CA MET A 361 1.89 -7.38 -22.11
C MET A 361 1.10 -6.41 -21.23
N ILE A 362 1.11 -5.13 -21.57
CA ILE A 362 0.30 -4.09 -20.94
C ILE A 362 -0.55 -3.39 -22.00
N ARG A 363 -1.83 -3.16 -21.70
CA ARG A 363 -2.73 -2.40 -22.56
C ARG A 363 -2.90 -0.98 -22.04
N VAL A 364 -2.40 0.02 -22.75
CA VAL A 364 -2.65 1.45 -22.46
C VAL A 364 -4.07 1.76 -22.92
N TRP A 365 -4.97 1.86 -21.94
CA TRP A 365 -6.42 1.97 -22.16
C TRP A 365 -6.87 3.34 -22.70
N GLY A 366 -7.83 3.32 -23.64
CA GLY A 366 -8.21 4.47 -24.47
C GLY A 366 -8.91 5.66 -23.79
N GLY A 367 -9.37 5.60 -22.55
CA GLY A 367 -9.88 6.81 -21.87
C GLY A 367 -8.84 7.57 -21.03
N GLY A 368 -7.59 7.12 -21.05
CA GLY A 368 -6.46 7.72 -20.35
C GLY A 368 -5.71 8.76 -21.19
N ILE A 369 -4.39 8.57 -21.31
CA ILE A 369 -3.49 9.40 -22.12
C ILE A 369 -2.57 8.52 -22.99
N TYR A 370 -2.03 9.09 -24.08
CA TYR A 370 -0.76 8.56 -24.59
C TYR A 370 0.31 8.89 -23.57
N GLU A 371 0.97 7.85 -23.04
CA GLU A 371 1.84 8.01 -21.89
C GLU A 371 3.09 8.84 -22.20
N ASP A 372 3.81 9.19 -21.13
CA ASP A 372 5.14 9.79 -21.23
C ASP A 372 6.10 8.88 -22.00
N ASP A 373 7.09 9.44 -22.70
CA ASP A 373 8.07 8.66 -23.46
C ASP A 373 8.80 7.65 -22.55
N TYR A 374 9.04 8.01 -21.28
CA TYR A 374 9.72 7.17 -20.33
C TYR A 374 8.95 5.87 -20.01
N PHE A 375 7.62 5.86 -20.08
CA PHE A 375 6.82 4.64 -19.93
C PHE A 375 7.20 3.60 -21.01
N TYR A 376 7.25 4.03 -22.27
CA TYR A 376 7.55 3.16 -23.41
C TYR A 376 9.03 2.76 -23.44
N GLU A 377 9.93 3.67 -23.04
CA GLU A 377 11.35 3.35 -22.89
C GLU A 377 11.58 2.24 -21.86
N VAL A 378 10.90 2.29 -20.72
CA VAL A 378 11.01 1.21 -19.72
C VAL A 378 10.38 -0.09 -20.23
N CYS A 379 9.26 -0.02 -20.96
CA CYS A 379 8.67 -1.20 -21.60
C CYS A 379 9.62 -1.85 -22.61
N ASP A 380 10.32 -1.04 -23.43
CA ASP A 380 11.36 -1.51 -24.35
C ASP A 380 12.52 -2.18 -23.59
N GLU A 381 13.00 -1.56 -22.51
CA GLU A 381 14.13 -2.05 -21.73
C GLU A 381 13.83 -3.35 -20.99
N LEU A 382 12.58 -3.52 -20.51
CA LEU A 382 12.18 -4.67 -19.70
C LEU A 382 11.40 -5.75 -20.48
N GLY A 383 11.14 -5.52 -21.77
CA GLY A 383 10.53 -6.51 -22.64
C GLY A 383 9.01 -6.60 -22.51
N VAL A 384 8.35 -5.54 -22.05
CA VAL A 384 6.89 -5.52 -21.90
C VAL A 384 6.28 -5.09 -23.24
N MET A 385 5.47 -5.97 -23.85
CA MET A 385 4.71 -5.61 -25.05
C MET A 385 3.62 -4.60 -24.70
N VAL A 386 3.44 -3.59 -25.54
CA VAL A 386 2.43 -2.54 -25.38
C VAL A 386 1.35 -2.73 -26.43
N TRP A 387 0.12 -2.86 -25.93
CA TRP A 387 -1.10 -2.66 -26.67
C TRP A 387 -1.52 -1.21 -26.49
N GLN A 388 -1.47 -0.42 -27.57
CA GLN A 388 -1.73 1.02 -27.50
C GLN A 388 -3.11 1.35 -28.07
N ASP A 389 -4.07 1.69 -27.22
CA ASP A 389 -5.31 2.30 -27.70
C ASP A 389 -5.04 3.73 -28.18
N PHE A 390 -5.81 4.24 -29.14
CA PHE A 390 -5.99 5.68 -29.31
C PHE A 390 -6.94 6.21 -28.23
N MET A 391 -6.85 7.51 -27.91
CA MET A 391 -7.52 8.07 -26.73
C MET A 391 -9.03 8.29 -26.95
N PHE A 392 -9.76 7.20 -27.19
CA PHE A 392 -11.21 7.10 -27.30
C PHE A 392 -11.68 5.98 -26.36
N GLY A 393 -12.61 6.29 -25.48
CA GLY A 393 -13.21 5.30 -24.59
C GLY A 393 -14.70 5.51 -24.33
N CYS A 394 -15.43 4.39 -24.37
CA CYS A 394 -16.82 4.16 -24.03
C CYS A 394 -17.78 5.25 -24.53
N GLY A 395 -17.78 5.59 -25.82
CA GLY A 395 -18.76 6.54 -26.35
C GLY A 395 -18.87 6.64 -27.85
N ASN A 396 -19.93 7.32 -28.31
CA ASN A 396 -20.14 7.66 -29.71
C ASN A 396 -19.51 9.02 -30.02
N TYR A 397 -18.31 9.03 -30.58
CA TYR A 397 -17.58 10.27 -30.90
C TYR A 397 -18.08 10.92 -32.20
N PRO A 398 -18.10 12.27 -32.26
CA PRO A 398 -18.55 12.98 -33.44
C PRO A 398 -17.46 13.10 -34.52
N THR A 399 -17.87 13.47 -35.74
CA THR A 399 -16.98 13.48 -36.92
C THR A 399 -17.17 14.69 -37.84
N TRP A 400 -17.51 15.86 -37.31
CA TRP A 400 -17.50 17.07 -38.15
C TRP A 400 -16.06 17.41 -38.60
N PRO A 401 -15.88 18.17 -39.70
CA PRO A 401 -14.55 18.35 -40.31
C PRO A 401 -13.44 18.82 -39.35
N ALA A 402 -13.74 19.79 -38.47
CA ALA A 402 -12.73 20.33 -37.55
C ALA A 402 -12.24 19.32 -36.51
N ILE A 403 -13.13 18.47 -35.95
CA ILE A 403 -12.69 17.46 -34.98
C ILE A 403 -11.93 16.32 -35.67
N LEU A 404 -12.32 15.94 -36.90
CA LEU A 404 -11.56 14.96 -37.69
C LEU A 404 -10.14 15.45 -38.00
N GLU A 405 -9.98 16.73 -38.36
CA GLU A 405 -8.66 17.33 -38.58
C GLU A 405 -7.82 17.32 -37.30
N SER A 406 -8.40 17.71 -36.16
CA SER A 406 -7.72 17.66 -34.85
C SER A 406 -7.29 16.24 -34.47
N ILE A 407 -8.18 15.24 -34.66
CA ILE A 407 -7.88 13.81 -34.42
C ILE A 407 -6.77 13.33 -35.36
N GLN A 408 -6.79 13.71 -36.64
CA GLN A 408 -5.75 13.32 -37.59
C GLN A 408 -4.38 13.88 -37.16
N GLN A 409 -4.31 15.16 -36.76
CA GLN A 409 -3.06 15.75 -36.29
C GLN A 409 -2.56 15.11 -34.98
N GLU A 410 -3.45 14.85 -34.02
CA GLU A 410 -3.15 14.09 -32.80
C GLU A 410 -2.56 12.71 -33.12
N THR A 411 -3.19 11.99 -34.05
CA THR A 411 -2.81 10.64 -34.44
C THR A 411 -1.43 10.66 -35.11
N ILE A 412 -1.20 11.57 -36.06
CA ILE A 412 0.10 11.73 -36.73
C ILE A 412 1.19 12.07 -35.70
N TYR A 413 0.93 13.02 -34.80
CA TYR A 413 1.88 13.42 -33.77
C TYR A 413 2.29 12.24 -32.88
N ASN A 414 1.32 11.51 -32.31
CA ASN A 414 1.60 10.42 -31.38
C ASN A 414 2.17 9.17 -32.07
N VAL A 415 1.69 8.80 -33.26
CA VAL A 415 2.28 7.67 -34.02
C VAL A 415 3.73 7.99 -34.38
N LYS A 416 4.03 9.22 -34.84
CA LYS A 416 5.42 9.61 -35.13
C LYS A 416 6.32 9.60 -33.89
N ARG A 417 5.80 10.06 -32.75
CA ARG A 417 6.52 10.03 -31.46
C ARG A 417 6.85 8.59 -31.05
N LEU A 418 5.89 7.68 -31.19
CA LEU A 418 5.94 6.35 -30.57
C LEU A 418 6.43 5.21 -31.49
N ARG A 419 6.36 5.34 -32.82
CA ARG A 419 6.66 4.27 -33.81
C ARG A 419 8.04 3.61 -33.76
N HIS A 420 8.98 4.17 -32.99
CA HIS A 420 10.32 3.62 -32.84
C HIS A 420 10.42 2.59 -31.70
N HIS A 421 9.46 2.59 -30.77
CA HIS A 421 9.45 1.70 -29.62
C HIS A 421 9.25 0.24 -30.05
N ALA A 422 10.14 -0.63 -29.57
CA ALA A 422 10.10 -2.05 -29.90
C ALA A 422 8.86 -2.73 -29.29
N SER A 423 8.47 -2.27 -28.10
CA SER A 423 7.39 -2.77 -27.26
C SER A 423 6.01 -2.60 -27.89
N ILE A 424 5.75 -1.55 -28.67
CA ILE A 424 4.44 -1.35 -29.30
C ILE A 424 4.25 -2.39 -30.41
N VAL A 425 3.32 -3.31 -30.18
CA VAL A 425 3.03 -4.45 -31.10
C VAL A 425 1.64 -4.36 -31.74
N ILE A 426 0.79 -3.46 -31.25
CA ILE A 426 -0.56 -3.23 -31.77
C ILE A 426 -1.02 -1.79 -31.46
N TYR A 427 -1.71 -1.17 -32.42
CA TYR A 427 -2.54 0.02 -32.21
C TYR A 427 -4.02 -0.32 -32.28
N VAL A 428 -4.84 0.24 -31.40
CA VAL A 428 -6.28 -0.07 -31.31
C VAL A 428 -7.12 1.19 -31.30
N GLY A 429 -8.19 1.24 -32.08
CA GLY A 429 -8.94 2.47 -32.35
C GLY A 429 -9.64 3.09 -31.15
N ASN A 430 -10.19 2.28 -30.24
CA ASN A 430 -10.94 2.73 -29.07
C ASN A 430 -11.10 1.62 -28.01
N ASN A 431 -11.57 2.02 -26.83
CA ASN A 431 -12.12 1.14 -25.81
C ASN A 431 -13.66 1.14 -25.84
N GLU A 432 -14.28 -0.01 -26.08
CA GLU A 432 -15.72 -0.28 -25.91
C GLU A 432 -16.70 0.61 -26.70
N ASP A 433 -16.25 1.40 -27.68
CA ASP A 433 -17.17 2.25 -28.43
C ASP A 433 -18.13 1.42 -29.30
N TYR A 434 -17.69 0.25 -29.76
CA TYR A 434 -18.57 -0.74 -30.41
C TYR A 434 -19.55 -1.39 -29.42
N GLN A 435 -19.19 -1.55 -28.14
CA GLN A 435 -20.15 -1.99 -27.12
C GLN A 435 -21.20 -0.93 -26.82
N VAL A 436 -20.83 0.36 -26.79
CA VAL A 436 -21.80 1.47 -26.71
C VAL A 436 -22.72 1.46 -27.93
N GLN A 437 -22.16 1.27 -29.13
CA GLN A 437 -22.93 1.14 -30.36
C GLN A 437 -23.98 0.02 -30.25
N GLU A 438 -23.58 -1.16 -29.74
CA GLU A 438 -24.45 -2.30 -29.55
C GLU A 438 -25.52 -2.06 -28.47
N SER A 439 -25.15 -1.52 -27.31
CA SER A 439 -26.07 -1.31 -26.18
C SER A 439 -27.14 -0.27 -26.48
N GLU A 440 -26.78 0.77 -27.25
CA GLU A 440 -27.67 1.86 -27.63
C GLU A 440 -28.40 1.60 -28.96
N GLY A 441 -28.08 0.49 -29.65
CA GLY A 441 -28.71 0.10 -30.90
C GLY A 441 -28.43 1.06 -32.06
N LEU A 442 -27.24 1.69 -32.09
CA LEU A 442 -26.85 2.61 -33.15
C LEU A 442 -26.59 1.85 -34.47
N THR A 443 -26.69 2.54 -35.60
CA THR A 443 -26.59 1.93 -36.93
C THR A 443 -25.16 1.46 -37.23
N TYR A 444 -24.97 0.14 -37.31
CA TYR A 444 -23.73 -0.47 -37.75
C TYR A 444 -24.01 -1.60 -38.75
N ASN A 445 -23.48 -1.47 -39.96
CA ASN A 445 -23.52 -2.51 -40.99
C ASN A 445 -22.11 -2.82 -41.45
N TYR A 446 -21.56 -3.93 -40.96
CA TYR A 446 -20.21 -4.37 -41.31
C TYR A 446 -20.00 -4.56 -42.82
N ASN A 447 -21.02 -4.97 -43.57
CA ASN A 447 -20.92 -5.17 -45.02
C ASN A 447 -20.85 -3.85 -45.80
N ASP A 448 -21.27 -2.74 -45.18
CA ASP A 448 -21.09 -1.42 -45.77
C ASP A 448 -19.63 -0.99 -45.60
N LYS A 449 -18.92 -0.89 -46.73
CA LYS A 449 -17.50 -0.53 -46.80
C LYS A 449 -17.26 0.88 -47.36
N ASP A 450 -18.29 1.71 -47.50
CA ASP A 450 -18.18 3.10 -47.96
C ASP A 450 -18.02 4.07 -46.77
N PRO A 451 -16.83 4.65 -46.51
CA PRO A 451 -16.66 5.55 -45.37
C PRO A 451 -17.58 6.76 -45.38
N GLU A 452 -17.98 7.24 -46.57
CA GLU A 452 -18.86 8.41 -46.72
C GLU A 452 -20.32 8.10 -46.38
N SER A 453 -20.71 6.82 -46.34
CA SER A 453 -22.02 6.42 -45.85
C SER A 453 -22.05 6.42 -44.32
N TRP A 454 -20.94 6.04 -43.65
CA TRP A 454 -20.86 5.92 -42.19
C TRP A 454 -21.05 7.27 -41.49
N LEU A 455 -20.51 8.34 -42.08
CA LEU A 455 -20.68 9.74 -41.62
C LEU A 455 -22.16 10.19 -41.57
N LYS A 456 -23.07 9.48 -42.24
CA LYS A 456 -24.51 9.80 -42.31
C LYS A 456 -25.35 8.94 -41.37
N THR A 457 -24.70 8.07 -40.59
CA THR A 457 -25.36 7.22 -39.59
C THR A 457 -25.41 7.92 -38.23
N ASP A 458 -26.10 7.32 -37.27
CA ASP A 458 -26.08 7.72 -35.86
C ASP A 458 -24.89 7.12 -35.08
N PHE A 459 -23.99 6.37 -35.74
CA PHE A 459 -22.68 5.96 -35.23
C PHE A 459 -21.54 6.43 -36.16
N PRO A 460 -21.37 7.74 -36.35
CA PRO A 460 -20.37 8.26 -37.28
C PRO A 460 -18.93 7.99 -36.82
N ALA A 461 -18.71 7.72 -35.53
CA ALA A 461 -17.42 7.38 -34.92
C ALA A 461 -16.68 6.25 -35.65
N ARG A 462 -17.42 5.33 -36.31
CA ARG A 462 -16.86 4.30 -37.19
C ARG A 462 -15.85 4.85 -38.20
N TYR A 463 -16.06 6.05 -38.73
CA TYR A 463 -15.13 6.70 -39.66
C TYR A 463 -13.74 6.92 -39.03
N ILE A 464 -13.69 7.27 -37.74
CA ILE A 464 -12.44 7.43 -37.02
C ILE A 464 -11.71 6.07 -36.99
N TYR A 465 -12.42 5.01 -36.61
CA TYR A 465 -11.83 3.69 -36.31
C TYR A 465 -11.53 2.81 -37.52
N GLU A 466 -12.31 2.90 -38.59
CA GLU A 466 -12.15 2.04 -39.77
C GLU A 466 -11.57 2.76 -41.00
N LYS A 467 -11.43 4.10 -40.94
CA LYS A 467 -10.88 4.90 -42.05
C LYS A 467 -9.71 5.79 -41.62
N LEU A 468 -9.92 6.74 -40.71
CA LEU A 468 -8.90 7.76 -40.40
C LEU A 468 -7.68 7.17 -39.68
N LEU A 469 -7.87 6.52 -38.54
CA LEU A 469 -6.78 5.96 -37.74
C LEU A 469 -5.96 4.89 -38.49
N PRO A 470 -6.56 3.88 -39.16
CA PRO A 470 -5.78 2.87 -39.87
C PRO A 470 -4.95 3.46 -41.02
N GLU A 471 -5.45 4.50 -41.71
CA GLU A 471 -4.68 5.16 -42.78
C GLU A 471 -3.44 5.88 -42.24
N VAL A 472 -3.57 6.58 -41.11
CA VAL A 472 -2.42 7.21 -40.45
C VAL A 472 -1.42 6.16 -39.95
N VAL A 473 -1.87 5.07 -39.33
CA VAL A 473 -0.97 3.99 -38.90
C VAL A 473 -0.26 3.34 -40.09
N ALA A 474 -0.97 3.08 -41.20
CA ALA A 474 -0.36 2.54 -42.41
C ALA A 474 0.69 3.48 -43.03
N GLU A 475 0.50 4.80 -42.94
CA GLU A 475 1.45 5.78 -43.47
C GLU A 475 2.69 5.92 -42.58
N TYR A 476 2.51 6.04 -41.26
CA TYR A 476 3.57 6.42 -40.33
C TYR A 476 4.19 5.26 -39.54
N CYS A 477 3.53 4.10 -39.47
CA CYS A 477 4.00 2.89 -38.80
C CYS A 477 3.49 1.58 -39.47
N PRO A 478 3.77 1.34 -40.76
CA PRO A 478 3.15 0.27 -41.57
C PRO A 478 3.43 -1.16 -41.08
N THR A 479 4.42 -1.36 -40.21
CA THR A 479 4.81 -2.68 -39.70
C THR A 479 4.07 -3.08 -38.43
N THR A 480 3.29 -2.18 -37.82
CA THR A 480 2.50 -2.46 -36.61
C THR A 480 1.05 -2.73 -36.99
N PHE A 481 0.48 -3.80 -36.43
CA PHE A 481 -0.91 -4.15 -36.68
C PHE A 481 -1.88 -3.11 -36.11
N TYR A 482 -2.97 -2.85 -36.82
CA TYR A 482 -4.07 -1.99 -36.36
C TYR A 482 -5.35 -2.78 -36.14
N HIS A 483 -6.01 -2.53 -35.00
CA HIS A 483 -7.29 -3.13 -34.63
C HIS A 483 -8.37 -2.05 -34.46
N PRO A 484 -9.60 -2.21 -34.99
CA PRO A 484 -10.60 -1.13 -34.96
C PRO A 484 -11.07 -0.71 -33.55
N GLY A 485 -11.13 -1.60 -32.57
CA GLY A 485 -11.54 -1.30 -31.20
C GLY A 485 -11.37 -2.50 -30.28
N SER A 486 -11.39 -2.31 -28.98
CA SER A 486 -11.31 -3.37 -27.96
C SER A 486 -12.60 -3.33 -27.14
N PRO A 487 -13.51 -4.32 -27.23
CA PRO A 487 -13.43 -5.52 -28.07
C PRO A 487 -13.97 -5.32 -29.50
N TRP A 488 -13.42 -6.04 -30.48
CA TRP A 488 -13.95 -6.06 -31.85
C TRP A 488 -13.60 -7.34 -32.64
N GLY A 489 -14.52 -7.85 -33.48
CA GLY A 489 -14.24 -9.02 -34.31
C GLY A 489 -15.11 -9.19 -35.56
N ASP A 490 -14.57 -8.89 -36.75
CA ASP A 490 -15.19 -9.11 -38.08
C ASP A 490 -16.66 -8.66 -38.19
N GLY A 491 -17.03 -7.61 -37.47
CA GLY A 491 -18.40 -7.09 -37.43
C GLY A 491 -19.43 -7.97 -36.73
N LYS A 492 -18.99 -9.00 -36.00
CA LYS A 492 -19.83 -9.69 -35.02
C LYS A 492 -20.02 -8.82 -33.78
N ILE A 493 -20.96 -9.23 -32.92
CA ILE A 493 -21.15 -8.61 -31.62
C ILE A 493 -19.88 -8.74 -30.78
N SER A 494 -19.58 -7.72 -29.99
CA SER A 494 -18.44 -7.59 -29.08
C SER A 494 -18.23 -8.74 -28.09
N SER A 495 -19.28 -9.51 -27.82
CA SER A 495 -19.29 -10.65 -26.91
C SER A 495 -19.22 -12.02 -27.61
N ASP A 496 -19.01 -12.05 -28.94
CA ASP A 496 -18.83 -13.31 -29.66
C ASP A 496 -17.47 -13.93 -29.29
N PRO A 497 -17.43 -15.15 -28.72
CA PRO A 497 -16.19 -15.72 -28.20
C PRO A 497 -15.28 -16.30 -29.29
N THR A 498 -15.73 -16.31 -30.56
CA THR A 498 -15.09 -17.04 -31.65
C THR A 498 -14.14 -16.19 -32.51
N VAL A 499 -14.12 -14.87 -32.34
CA VAL A 499 -13.33 -13.95 -33.18
C VAL A 499 -12.88 -12.73 -32.39
N GLY A 500 -11.68 -12.22 -32.69
CA GLY A 500 -11.20 -10.98 -32.10
C GLY A 500 -10.84 -11.12 -30.62
N ASP A 501 -10.80 -9.99 -29.94
CA ASP A 501 -10.68 -9.91 -28.49
C ASP A 501 -12.06 -9.69 -27.83
N MET A 502 -12.12 -9.86 -26.51
CA MET A 502 -13.36 -9.78 -25.73
C MET A 502 -13.13 -9.18 -24.35
N HIS A 503 -14.07 -8.36 -23.91
CA HIS A 503 -14.17 -7.87 -22.54
C HIS A 503 -15.16 -8.74 -21.76
N GLN A 504 -14.65 -9.62 -20.89
CA GLN A 504 -15.45 -10.62 -20.19
C GLN A 504 -15.94 -10.10 -18.84
N TRP A 505 -16.96 -9.26 -18.90
CA TRP A 505 -17.57 -8.59 -17.76
C TRP A 505 -18.82 -9.28 -17.18
N ASN A 506 -19.15 -10.50 -17.60
CA ASN A 506 -20.24 -11.27 -16.97
C ASN A 506 -19.92 -11.66 -15.53
N VAL A 507 -18.65 -11.76 -15.16
CA VAL A 507 -18.24 -11.65 -13.76
C VAL A 507 -18.15 -10.17 -13.41
N TRP A 508 -18.65 -9.80 -12.24
CA TRP A 508 -18.78 -8.43 -11.73
C TRP A 508 -19.94 -7.60 -12.33
N HIS A 509 -19.92 -7.22 -13.61
CA HIS A 509 -20.91 -6.26 -14.16
C HIS A 509 -22.18 -6.92 -14.70
N GLY A 510 -22.05 -7.78 -15.71
CA GLY A 510 -23.12 -8.30 -16.57
C GLY A 510 -24.10 -9.22 -15.83
N THR A 511 -24.10 -10.52 -16.16
CA THR A 511 -25.01 -11.47 -15.50
C THR A 511 -24.58 -11.84 -14.06
N GLN A 512 -23.43 -11.33 -13.60
CA GLN A 512 -22.82 -11.64 -12.30
C GLN A 512 -22.60 -13.15 -12.11
N GLU A 513 -22.02 -13.79 -13.13
CA GLU A 513 -21.64 -15.20 -13.08
C GLU A 513 -20.63 -15.48 -11.97
N LYS A 514 -20.60 -16.75 -11.58
CA LYS A 514 -19.70 -17.30 -10.57
C LYS A 514 -18.26 -17.28 -11.09
N TYR A 515 -17.32 -16.78 -10.29
CA TYR A 515 -15.90 -16.73 -10.70
C TYR A 515 -15.29 -18.12 -10.91
N GLN A 516 -15.87 -19.18 -10.35
CA GLN A 516 -15.38 -20.55 -10.48
C GLN A 516 -15.49 -21.12 -11.91
N ILE A 517 -16.30 -20.50 -12.77
CA ILE A 517 -16.48 -20.90 -14.18
C ILE A 517 -15.90 -19.87 -15.15
N PHE A 518 -15.10 -18.91 -14.66
CA PHE A 518 -14.68 -17.74 -15.43
C PHE A 518 -13.99 -18.10 -16.75
N ASP A 519 -13.19 -19.16 -16.75
CA ASP A 519 -12.47 -19.60 -17.94
C ASP A 519 -13.37 -20.10 -19.07
N THR A 520 -14.58 -20.55 -18.75
CA THR A 520 -15.58 -20.98 -19.73
C THR A 520 -16.32 -19.83 -20.39
N LEU A 521 -16.20 -18.63 -19.83
CA LEU A 521 -16.87 -17.43 -20.33
C LEU A 521 -16.00 -16.68 -21.36
N GLY A 522 -14.70 -16.99 -21.44
CA GLY A 522 -13.75 -16.26 -22.28
C GLY A 522 -13.81 -16.55 -23.78
N GLY A 523 -13.04 -15.78 -24.55
CA GLY A 523 -12.96 -15.85 -26.01
C GLY A 523 -11.56 -16.10 -26.53
N ARG A 524 -11.30 -15.69 -27.78
CA ARG A 524 -10.02 -15.92 -28.46
C ARG A 524 -8.88 -15.12 -27.84
N PHE A 525 -9.18 -13.96 -27.28
CA PHE A 525 -8.27 -13.17 -26.45
C PHE A 525 -9.12 -12.36 -25.46
N ASN A 526 -8.85 -12.44 -24.17
CA ASN A 526 -9.61 -11.69 -23.16
C ASN A 526 -8.84 -10.40 -22.84
N SER A 527 -9.24 -9.28 -23.43
CA SER A 527 -8.55 -7.98 -23.33
C SER A 527 -8.99 -7.15 -22.11
N GLU A 528 -10.11 -7.51 -21.48
CA GLU A 528 -10.51 -7.04 -20.15
C GLU A 528 -11.32 -8.10 -19.39
N PHE A 529 -11.13 -8.14 -18.07
CA PHE A 529 -11.93 -8.88 -17.08
C PHE A 529 -11.41 -8.53 -15.67
N GLY A 530 -12.26 -8.58 -14.65
CA GLY A 530 -11.81 -8.18 -13.31
C GLY A 530 -12.75 -8.54 -12.17
N MET A 531 -12.24 -8.36 -10.94
CA MET A 531 -13.02 -8.34 -9.69
C MET A 531 -12.47 -7.22 -8.81
N GLU A 532 -13.33 -6.43 -8.16
CA GLU A 532 -12.87 -5.41 -7.22
C GLU A 532 -12.36 -6.00 -5.91
N ALA A 533 -11.42 -5.30 -5.29
CA ALA A 533 -11.04 -5.51 -3.91
C ALA A 533 -10.57 -4.22 -3.24
N PHE A 534 -10.73 -4.18 -1.92
CA PHE A 534 -10.21 -3.10 -1.10
C PHE A 534 -8.68 -2.99 -1.25
N PRO A 535 -8.11 -1.77 -1.15
CA PRO A 535 -6.67 -1.58 -1.15
C PRO A 535 -6.05 -2.01 0.18
N HIS A 536 -4.74 -1.84 0.33
CA HIS A 536 -4.07 -2.09 1.62
C HIS A 536 -4.64 -1.18 2.72
N ILE A 537 -4.67 -1.65 3.98
CA ILE A 537 -5.25 -0.85 5.09
C ILE A 537 -4.57 0.52 5.24
N SER A 538 -3.26 0.61 5.02
CA SER A 538 -2.53 1.88 5.03
C SER A 538 -2.98 2.88 3.97
N THR A 539 -3.52 2.38 2.84
CA THR A 539 -4.08 3.21 1.76
C THR A 539 -5.42 3.78 2.22
N ILE A 540 -6.22 3.01 2.97
CA ILE A 540 -7.43 3.50 3.64
C ILE A 540 -7.08 4.51 4.74
N ASP A 541 -6.05 4.25 5.53
CA ASP A 541 -5.55 5.19 6.55
C ASP A 541 -5.12 6.54 5.95
N TYR A 542 -4.72 6.57 4.66
CA TYR A 542 -4.37 7.79 3.96
C TYR A 542 -5.60 8.67 3.69
N PHE A 543 -6.68 8.09 3.13
CA PHE A 543 -7.84 8.85 2.70
C PHE A 543 -8.94 8.97 3.77
N VAL A 544 -8.92 8.18 4.85
CA VAL A 544 -9.88 8.27 5.97
C VAL A 544 -9.29 9.09 7.12
N GLU A 545 -9.69 10.36 7.23
CA GLU A 545 -9.20 11.27 8.28
C GLU A 545 -9.78 10.93 9.67
N ASN A 546 -11.08 10.59 9.73
CA ASN A 546 -11.78 10.33 10.98
C ASN A 546 -11.77 8.84 11.30
N LYS A 547 -11.09 8.45 12.39
CA LYS A 547 -11.00 7.05 12.81
C LYS A 547 -12.35 6.40 13.13
N SER A 548 -13.41 7.16 13.39
CA SER A 548 -14.74 6.57 13.54
C SER A 548 -15.27 5.98 12.23
N ASP A 549 -14.74 6.38 11.08
CA ASP A 549 -15.15 5.92 9.74
C ASP A 549 -14.34 4.69 9.26
N MET A 550 -13.49 4.12 10.12
CA MET A 550 -12.66 2.94 9.83
C MET A 550 -13.45 1.62 9.97
N PHE A 551 -14.56 1.51 9.26
CA PHE A 551 -15.39 0.30 9.18
C PHE A 551 -15.92 0.12 7.75
N PRO A 552 -16.16 -1.12 7.27
CA PRO A 552 -16.76 -1.34 5.95
C PRO A 552 -18.09 -0.59 5.82
N GLN A 553 -18.39 -0.02 4.65
CA GLN A 553 -19.63 0.74 4.40
C GLN A 553 -19.72 2.08 5.14
N SER A 554 -18.59 2.62 5.61
CA SER A 554 -18.57 4.02 6.01
C SER A 554 -18.71 4.89 4.78
N HIS A 555 -19.38 6.04 4.94
CA HIS A 555 -19.65 6.94 3.80
C HIS A 555 -18.36 7.39 3.09
N VAL A 556 -17.25 7.54 3.81
CA VAL A 556 -15.95 7.90 3.21
C VAL A 556 -15.38 6.75 2.39
N ILE A 557 -15.44 5.52 2.89
CA ILE A 557 -14.92 4.35 2.20
C ILE A 557 -15.74 4.08 0.93
N ASP A 558 -17.08 4.11 1.02
CA ASP A 558 -17.94 3.92 -0.15
C ASP A 558 -17.80 5.06 -1.16
N PHE A 559 -17.52 6.29 -0.70
CA PHE A 559 -17.24 7.41 -1.60
C PHE A 559 -15.97 7.20 -2.44
N HIS A 560 -15.00 6.44 -1.92
CA HIS A 560 -13.80 6.00 -2.64
C HIS A 560 -14.00 4.65 -3.35
N ASN A 561 -15.25 4.22 -3.56
CA ASN A 561 -15.57 3.21 -4.55
C ASN A 561 -16.48 3.84 -5.59
N LYS A 562 -15.98 3.98 -6.82
CA LYS A 562 -16.71 4.67 -7.90
C LYS A 562 -17.52 3.72 -8.78
N ALA A 563 -17.43 2.41 -8.56
CA ALA A 563 -18.13 1.46 -9.40
C ALA A 563 -19.63 1.45 -9.09
N ASP A 564 -20.43 1.49 -10.16
CA ASP A 564 -21.89 1.46 -10.01
C ASP A 564 -22.35 0.16 -9.33
N GLY A 565 -23.19 0.27 -8.30
CA GLY A 565 -23.70 -0.89 -7.56
C GLY A 565 -22.64 -1.73 -6.82
N HIS A 566 -21.44 -1.19 -6.57
CA HIS A 566 -20.32 -1.92 -5.96
C HIS A 566 -20.70 -2.65 -4.66
N GLU A 567 -21.46 -2.03 -3.76
CA GLU A 567 -21.86 -2.65 -2.48
C GLU A 567 -22.60 -3.96 -2.70
N ARG A 568 -23.59 -3.95 -3.62
CA ARG A 568 -24.39 -5.13 -3.93
C ARG A 568 -23.56 -6.18 -4.64
N ARG A 569 -22.72 -5.78 -5.61
CA ARG A 569 -21.90 -6.70 -6.40
C ARG A 569 -20.87 -7.40 -5.52
N LEU A 570 -20.08 -6.66 -4.73
CA LEU A 570 -19.14 -7.23 -3.76
C LEU A 570 -19.84 -8.15 -2.77
N ALA A 571 -20.97 -7.70 -2.20
CA ALA A 571 -21.73 -8.51 -1.26
C ALA A 571 -22.16 -9.86 -1.85
N THR A 572 -22.61 -9.92 -3.11
CA THR A 572 -22.97 -11.17 -3.78
C THR A 572 -21.81 -12.17 -3.75
N TYR A 573 -20.64 -11.76 -4.27
CA TYR A 573 -19.47 -12.64 -4.33
C TYR A 573 -18.95 -13.04 -2.95
N LEU A 574 -18.99 -12.13 -1.97
CA LEU A 574 -18.57 -12.42 -0.61
C LEU A 574 -19.53 -13.40 0.08
N VAL A 575 -20.84 -13.14 0.08
CA VAL A 575 -21.84 -13.95 0.82
C VAL A 575 -22.00 -15.34 0.19
N GLU A 576 -21.77 -15.48 -1.11
CA GLU A 576 -21.75 -16.78 -1.78
C GLU A 576 -20.56 -17.65 -1.33
N ASN A 577 -19.41 -17.04 -0.99
CA ASN A 577 -18.14 -17.76 -0.87
C ASN A 577 -17.53 -17.78 0.53
N VAL A 578 -17.60 -16.69 1.29
CA VAL A 578 -16.99 -16.53 2.62
C VAL A 578 -18.03 -16.13 3.66
N ARG A 579 -17.66 -16.21 4.95
CA ARG A 579 -18.54 -15.75 6.04
C ARG A 579 -18.49 -14.23 6.10
N SER A 580 -19.65 -13.59 6.24
CA SER A 580 -19.72 -12.13 6.35
C SER A 580 -18.89 -11.63 7.54
N ALA A 581 -18.16 -10.54 7.32
CA ALA A 581 -17.35 -9.88 8.34
C ALA A 581 -17.79 -8.40 8.45
N THR A 582 -17.74 -7.87 9.67
CA THR A 582 -18.08 -6.47 9.96
C THR A 582 -16.87 -5.64 10.37
N ASP A 583 -15.75 -6.28 10.71
CA ASP A 583 -14.49 -5.59 10.94
C ASP A 583 -13.77 -5.30 9.62
N LEU A 584 -13.10 -4.15 9.56
CA LEU A 584 -12.47 -3.67 8.33
C LEU A 584 -11.34 -4.58 7.85
N GLY A 585 -10.50 -5.08 8.76
CA GLY A 585 -9.37 -5.94 8.41
C GLY A 585 -9.80 -7.24 7.73
N THR A 586 -10.79 -7.93 8.29
CA THR A 586 -11.33 -9.16 7.70
C THR A 586 -12.09 -8.86 6.39
N CYS A 587 -12.80 -7.74 6.29
CA CYS A 587 -13.43 -7.33 5.04
C CYS A 587 -12.40 -7.12 3.91
N ILE A 588 -11.31 -6.41 4.19
CA ILE A 588 -10.19 -6.22 3.25
C ILE A 588 -9.64 -7.58 2.81
N TYR A 589 -9.30 -8.44 3.77
CA TYR A 589 -8.78 -9.77 3.48
C TYR A 589 -9.74 -10.60 2.61
N HIS A 590 -11.04 -10.62 2.94
CA HIS A 590 -12.03 -11.35 2.18
C HIS A 590 -12.18 -10.82 0.75
N THR A 591 -12.26 -9.51 0.55
CA THR A 591 -12.38 -8.92 -0.80
C THR A 591 -11.15 -9.25 -1.65
N GLN A 592 -9.96 -9.11 -1.08
CA GLN A 592 -8.70 -9.42 -1.75
C GLN A 592 -8.51 -10.92 -2.02
N LEU A 593 -8.96 -11.79 -1.12
CA LEU A 593 -8.96 -13.24 -1.33
C LEU A 593 -9.87 -13.63 -2.49
N ILE A 594 -11.09 -13.08 -2.54
CA ILE A 594 -12.02 -13.35 -3.64
C ILE A 594 -11.50 -12.80 -4.97
N GLN A 595 -10.88 -11.62 -4.98
CA GLN A 595 -10.19 -11.11 -6.17
C GLN A 595 -9.07 -12.06 -6.62
N ALA A 596 -8.24 -12.55 -5.68
CA ALA A 596 -7.16 -13.47 -5.98
C ALA A 596 -7.64 -14.81 -6.54
N GLU A 597 -8.67 -15.40 -5.93
CA GLU A 597 -9.34 -16.61 -6.46
C GLU A 597 -9.91 -16.36 -7.85
N THR A 598 -10.60 -15.24 -8.05
CA THR A 598 -11.18 -14.88 -9.36
C THR A 598 -10.11 -14.83 -10.45
N MET A 599 -8.99 -14.14 -10.19
CA MET A 599 -7.86 -14.08 -11.13
C MET A 599 -7.25 -15.46 -11.36
N MET A 600 -7.12 -16.28 -10.32
CA MET A 600 -6.61 -17.64 -10.46
C MET A 600 -7.49 -18.49 -11.39
N PHE A 601 -8.82 -18.49 -11.22
CA PHE A 601 -9.72 -19.26 -12.09
C PHE A 601 -9.66 -18.81 -13.55
N GLY A 602 -9.69 -17.49 -13.81
CA GLY A 602 -9.60 -16.94 -15.17
C GLY A 602 -8.28 -17.29 -15.85
N TYR A 603 -7.15 -16.81 -15.31
CA TYR A 603 -5.84 -17.02 -15.93
C TYR A 603 -5.47 -18.50 -16.07
N ARG A 604 -5.76 -19.32 -15.06
CA ARG A 604 -5.33 -20.74 -15.05
C ARG A 604 -6.06 -21.52 -16.14
N GLY A 605 -7.36 -21.27 -16.30
CA GLY A 605 -8.16 -21.92 -17.34
C GLY A 605 -7.85 -21.40 -18.74
N TRP A 606 -7.76 -20.09 -18.95
CA TRP A 606 -7.41 -19.53 -20.27
C TRP A 606 -5.98 -19.88 -20.70
N ARG A 607 -5.03 -19.91 -19.77
CA ARG A 607 -3.67 -20.39 -20.07
C ARG A 607 -3.64 -21.88 -20.41
N ARG A 608 -4.53 -22.71 -19.84
CA ARG A 608 -4.67 -24.12 -20.25
C ARG A 608 -5.12 -24.22 -21.70
N GLN A 609 -6.10 -23.40 -22.10
CA GLN A 609 -6.67 -23.35 -23.45
C GLN A 609 -5.64 -22.95 -24.53
N TRP A 610 -4.53 -22.30 -24.16
CA TRP A 610 -3.40 -22.05 -25.08
C TRP A 610 -2.85 -23.33 -25.73
N GLY A 611 -2.86 -24.45 -25.00
CA GLY A 611 -2.42 -25.76 -25.52
C GLY A 611 -3.43 -26.44 -26.44
N ASP A 612 -4.66 -25.94 -26.53
CA ASP A 612 -5.70 -26.42 -27.42
C ASP A 612 -5.75 -25.52 -28.67
N GLU A 613 -4.79 -25.70 -29.58
CA GLU A 613 -4.70 -24.93 -30.84
C GLU A 613 -4.76 -23.40 -30.65
N ARG A 614 -4.17 -22.88 -29.56
CA ARG A 614 -4.20 -21.45 -29.23
C ARG A 614 -5.64 -20.91 -29.10
N HIS A 615 -6.55 -21.72 -28.53
CA HIS A 615 -7.94 -21.32 -28.35
C HIS A 615 -8.06 -19.94 -27.69
N CYS A 616 -7.38 -19.73 -26.56
CA CYS A 616 -7.20 -18.43 -25.94
C CYS A 616 -5.75 -17.96 -26.08
N GLY A 617 -5.53 -16.85 -26.79
CA GLY A 617 -4.23 -16.28 -27.08
C GLY A 617 -3.65 -15.38 -26.00
N GLY A 618 -4.48 -14.92 -25.06
CA GLY A 618 -4.04 -14.06 -23.98
C GLY A 618 -5.18 -13.60 -23.07
N ALA A 619 -4.78 -13.04 -21.94
CA ALA A 619 -5.63 -12.51 -20.89
C ALA A 619 -4.98 -11.26 -20.28
N LEU A 620 -5.64 -10.11 -20.43
CA LEU A 620 -5.26 -8.82 -19.85
C LEU A 620 -6.30 -8.43 -18.78
N LEU A 621 -5.91 -8.48 -17.52
CA LEU A 621 -6.81 -8.15 -16.41
C LEU A 621 -7.10 -6.65 -16.36
N TRP A 622 -8.33 -6.29 -16.05
CA TRP A 622 -8.69 -4.95 -15.59
C TRP A 622 -8.60 -4.95 -14.06
N GLN A 623 -7.65 -4.27 -13.43
CA GLN A 623 -6.55 -3.46 -14.02
C GLN A 623 -5.25 -3.60 -13.21
N LEU A 624 -4.12 -3.06 -13.69
CA LEU A 624 -2.86 -3.13 -12.95
C LEU A 624 -2.84 -2.20 -11.73
N ASN A 625 -3.19 -0.93 -11.96
CA ASN A 625 -2.86 0.21 -11.10
C ASN A 625 -4.08 1.12 -10.85
N ASP A 626 -3.92 2.10 -9.95
CA ASP A 626 -4.94 3.12 -9.64
C ASP A 626 -4.43 4.55 -9.92
N CYS A 627 -5.34 5.49 -10.20
CA CYS A 627 -5.03 6.91 -10.40
C CYS A 627 -5.19 7.77 -9.12
N TRP A 628 -5.68 7.19 -8.04
CA TRP A 628 -5.89 7.80 -6.73
C TRP A 628 -6.15 6.71 -5.68
N PRO A 629 -6.08 6.97 -4.36
CA PRO A 629 -6.39 6.00 -3.34
C PRO A 629 -7.87 5.56 -3.40
N THR A 630 -8.16 4.31 -3.79
CA THR A 630 -9.53 3.86 -4.08
C THR A 630 -9.73 2.36 -3.83
N ILE A 631 -11.00 1.93 -3.77
CA ILE A 631 -11.41 0.55 -4.02
C ILE A 631 -11.62 0.42 -5.52
N SER A 632 -11.04 -0.61 -6.14
CA SER A 632 -11.08 -0.84 -7.58
C SER A 632 -10.68 -2.29 -7.92
N TRP A 633 -10.68 -2.60 -9.22
CA TRP A 633 -10.16 -3.84 -9.77
C TRP A 633 -8.62 -3.92 -9.83
N ALA A 634 -7.90 -2.89 -9.40
CA ALA A 634 -6.45 -2.89 -9.45
C ALA A 634 -5.86 -4.05 -8.63
N ILE A 635 -4.84 -4.73 -9.15
CA ILE A 635 -4.10 -5.77 -8.42
C ILE A 635 -2.90 -5.21 -7.64
N ALA A 636 -2.60 -3.92 -7.81
CA ALA A 636 -1.72 -3.14 -6.95
C ALA A 636 -2.34 -1.75 -6.73
N ASP A 637 -2.38 -1.28 -5.49
CA ASP A 637 -3.03 0.00 -5.18
C ASP A 637 -2.19 1.22 -5.59
N TYR A 638 -2.77 2.42 -5.47
CA TYR A 638 -2.14 3.70 -5.83
C TYR A 638 -0.69 3.87 -5.32
N PHE A 639 -0.36 3.31 -4.15
CA PHE A 639 0.96 3.41 -3.54
C PHE A 639 1.90 2.26 -3.90
N LEU A 640 1.69 1.61 -5.06
CA LEU A 640 2.48 0.48 -5.56
C LEU A 640 2.43 -0.75 -4.64
N LYS A 641 1.39 -0.90 -3.80
CA LYS A 641 1.28 -2.06 -2.91
C LYS A 641 0.57 -3.22 -3.61
N PRO A 642 1.25 -4.36 -3.83
CA PRO A 642 0.62 -5.52 -4.44
C PRO A 642 -0.51 -6.07 -3.56
N LYS A 643 -1.68 -6.31 -4.14
CA LYS A 643 -2.78 -7.05 -3.52
C LYS A 643 -2.53 -8.55 -3.68
N PRO A 644 -3.14 -9.43 -2.86
CA PRO A 644 -3.11 -10.89 -3.04
C PRO A 644 -3.30 -11.40 -4.49
N ALA A 645 -4.14 -10.72 -5.28
CA ALA A 645 -4.36 -11.07 -6.68
C ALA A 645 -3.10 -10.95 -7.56
N TYR A 646 -2.20 -10.01 -7.28
CA TYR A 646 -0.91 -9.89 -7.96
C TYR A 646 -0.09 -11.18 -7.85
N TYR A 647 -0.03 -11.78 -6.65
CA TYR A 647 0.70 -13.03 -6.42
C TYR A 647 0.01 -14.23 -7.06
N ALA A 648 -1.33 -14.22 -7.11
CA ALA A 648 -2.09 -15.25 -7.82
C ALA A 648 -1.74 -15.24 -9.32
N VAL A 649 -1.76 -14.06 -9.96
CA VAL A 649 -1.37 -13.89 -11.37
C VAL A 649 0.09 -14.30 -11.58
N LYS A 650 1.01 -13.86 -10.71
CA LYS A 650 2.43 -14.22 -10.76
C LYS A 650 2.66 -15.74 -10.76
N ARG A 651 1.92 -16.49 -9.95
CA ARG A 651 2.01 -17.96 -9.90
C ARG A 651 1.46 -18.60 -11.17
N VAL A 652 0.30 -18.12 -11.65
CA VAL A 652 -0.33 -18.68 -12.84
C VAL A 652 0.42 -18.35 -14.13
N LEU A 653 1.19 -17.26 -14.18
CA LEU A 653 2.06 -16.88 -15.30
C LEU A 653 3.49 -17.40 -15.20
N ASN A 654 3.81 -18.23 -14.20
CA ASN A 654 5.13 -18.84 -14.05
C ASN A 654 5.54 -19.60 -15.34
N PRO A 655 6.82 -19.55 -15.81
CA PRO A 655 7.20 -20.13 -17.10
C PRO A 655 6.79 -21.59 -17.26
N ILE A 656 6.85 -22.34 -16.17
CA ILE A 656 6.21 -23.65 -16.04
C ILE A 656 5.29 -23.57 -14.81
N ALA A 657 4.01 -23.83 -15.01
CA ALA A 657 3.00 -23.83 -13.96
C ALA A 657 2.24 -25.17 -13.97
N VAL A 658 1.84 -25.64 -12.79
CA VAL A 658 0.90 -26.76 -12.64
C VAL A 658 -0.49 -26.18 -12.35
N GLY A 659 -1.53 -26.78 -12.90
CA GLY A 659 -2.92 -26.41 -12.65
C GLY A 659 -3.71 -27.62 -12.18
N VAL A 660 -4.48 -27.48 -11.11
CA VAL A 660 -5.45 -28.46 -10.65
C VAL A 660 -6.80 -27.78 -10.45
N ARG A 661 -7.88 -28.42 -10.89
CA ARG A 661 -9.22 -27.86 -10.77
C ARG A 661 -10.26 -28.95 -10.57
N ARG A 662 -11.17 -28.76 -9.61
CA ARG A 662 -12.42 -29.52 -9.53
C ARG A 662 -13.54 -28.86 -10.33
N GLU A 663 -14.46 -29.68 -10.81
CA GLU A 663 -15.71 -29.22 -11.41
C GLU A 663 -16.52 -28.36 -10.43
N HIS A 664 -17.02 -27.23 -10.90
CA HIS A 664 -17.86 -26.35 -10.09
C HIS A 664 -19.24 -27.00 -9.85
N HIS A 665 -19.66 -27.03 -8.59
CA HIS A 665 -21.02 -27.40 -8.19
C HIS A 665 -21.73 -26.16 -7.67
N ASP A 666 -22.88 -25.83 -8.24
CA ASP A 666 -23.64 -24.64 -7.85
C ASP A 666 -24.43 -24.91 -6.56
N TRP A 667 -23.99 -24.30 -5.45
CA TRP A 667 -24.63 -24.44 -4.13
C TRP A 667 -25.83 -23.51 -3.93
N SER A 668 -26.09 -22.57 -4.85
CA SER A 668 -27.09 -21.51 -4.72
C SER A 668 -28.52 -21.93 -5.08
N VAL A 669 -28.72 -23.12 -5.67
CA VAL A 669 -29.98 -23.51 -6.32
C VAL A 669 -30.95 -24.41 -5.52
N ALA A 670 -30.50 -25.21 -4.53
CA ALA A 670 -31.39 -25.89 -3.56
C ALA A 670 -30.64 -26.61 -2.40
N HIS A 671 -31.16 -26.52 -1.16
CA HIS A 671 -30.81 -27.27 0.06
C HIS A 671 -29.32 -27.42 0.46
N ALA A 672 -28.38 -26.66 -0.13
CA ALA A 672 -26.95 -26.72 0.18
C ALA A 672 -26.41 -28.16 0.30
N GLN A 673 -26.82 -29.04 -0.63
CA GLN A 673 -26.40 -30.44 -0.62
C GLN A 673 -25.06 -30.59 -1.35
N PRO A 674 -24.08 -31.31 -0.78
CA PRO A 674 -22.86 -31.64 -1.49
C PRO A 674 -23.17 -32.51 -2.72
N PRO A 675 -22.41 -32.35 -3.82
CA PRO A 675 -22.51 -33.29 -4.93
C PRO A 675 -22.08 -34.68 -4.45
N LYS A 676 -22.66 -35.75 -5.00
CA LYS A 676 -22.21 -37.12 -4.70
C LYS A 676 -20.79 -37.37 -5.22
N THR A 677 -20.48 -36.79 -6.38
CA THR A 677 -19.20 -36.91 -7.06
C THR A 677 -18.83 -35.60 -7.74
N SER A 678 -17.54 -35.32 -7.88
CA SER A 678 -17.05 -34.18 -8.67
C SER A 678 -15.87 -34.60 -9.53
N LYS A 679 -15.87 -34.19 -10.80
CA LYS A 679 -14.68 -34.38 -11.64
C LYS A 679 -13.55 -33.45 -11.21
N TYR A 680 -12.30 -33.86 -11.48
CA TYR A 680 -11.15 -32.99 -11.36
C TYR A 680 -10.13 -33.25 -12.48
N GLU A 681 -9.32 -32.23 -12.73
CA GLU A 681 -8.34 -32.20 -13.80
C GLU A 681 -6.98 -31.73 -13.27
N LEU A 682 -5.90 -32.23 -13.86
CA LEU A 682 -4.52 -31.87 -13.56
C LEU A 682 -3.74 -31.68 -14.86
N TRP A 683 -3.03 -30.57 -14.98
CA TRP A 683 -2.23 -30.26 -16.16
C TRP A 683 -1.00 -29.42 -15.83
N ILE A 684 -0.09 -29.31 -16.79
CA ILE A 684 1.09 -28.45 -16.75
C ILE A 684 1.00 -27.49 -17.93
N ALA A 685 1.19 -26.20 -17.69
CA ALA A 685 1.33 -25.17 -18.71
C ALA A 685 2.78 -24.70 -18.79
N SER A 686 3.33 -24.58 -19.99
CA SER A 686 4.72 -24.16 -20.22
C SER A 686 4.79 -23.13 -21.35
N ASN A 687 5.56 -22.07 -21.16
CA ASN A 687 5.96 -21.15 -22.24
C ASN A 687 7.40 -21.39 -22.72
N LYS A 688 8.09 -22.43 -22.22
CA LYS A 688 9.44 -22.76 -22.65
C LYS A 688 9.45 -23.28 -24.10
N PRO A 689 10.39 -22.86 -24.94
CA PRO A 689 10.45 -23.29 -26.35
C PRO A 689 11.01 -24.70 -26.51
N GLN A 690 11.72 -25.22 -25.50
CA GLN A 690 12.22 -26.58 -25.47
C GLN A 690 11.39 -27.48 -24.56
N THR A 691 11.45 -28.78 -24.84
CA THR A 691 10.89 -29.82 -23.98
C THR A 691 11.61 -29.82 -22.64
N VAL A 692 10.84 -29.88 -21.56
CA VAL A 692 11.34 -30.01 -20.18
C VAL A 692 10.78 -31.30 -19.61
N ARG A 693 11.54 -31.99 -18.77
CA ARG A 693 11.08 -33.18 -18.07
C ARG A 693 10.92 -32.91 -16.59
N GLY A 694 9.88 -33.46 -15.99
CA GLY A 694 9.58 -33.24 -14.58
C GLY A 694 8.79 -34.36 -13.94
N GLN A 695 8.63 -34.28 -12.63
CA GLN A 695 7.73 -35.13 -11.87
C GLN A 695 6.55 -34.28 -11.39
N VAL A 696 5.33 -34.77 -11.58
CA VAL A 696 4.13 -34.13 -11.02
C VAL A 696 3.47 -35.06 -10.01
N GLU A 697 3.05 -34.49 -8.90
CA GLU A 697 2.32 -35.18 -7.84
C GLU A 697 1.00 -34.47 -7.56
N LEU A 698 -0.05 -35.24 -7.33
CA LEU A 698 -1.34 -34.77 -6.82
C LEU A 698 -1.67 -35.50 -5.51
N ARG A 699 -1.91 -34.73 -4.46
CA ARG A 699 -2.25 -35.20 -3.10
C ARG A 699 -3.70 -34.86 -2.75
N PHE A 700 -4.29 -35.65 -1.83
CA PHE A 700 -5.70 -35.55 -1.46
C PHE A 700 -5.81 -35.41 0.05
N ILE A 701 -5.91 -34.18 0.53
CA ILE A 701 -5.69 -33.87 1.93
C ILE A 701 -7.00 -33.43 2.58
N SER A 702 -7.39 -34.07 3.68
CA SER A 702 -8.54 -33.65 4.49
C SER A 702 -8.30 -32.26 5.07
N VAL A 703 -9.23 -31.33 4.82
CA VAL A 703 -9.21 -29.97 5.37
C VAL A 703 -9.23 -30.01 6.90
N ASN A 704 -10.00 -30.93 7.49
CA ASN A 704 -10.24 -30.97 8.93
C ASN A 704 -9.09 -31.65 9.70
N THR A 705 -8.50 -32.69 9.13
CA THR A 705 -7.50 -33.52 9.85
C THR A 705 -6.07 -33.31 9.37
N GLY A 706 -5.87 -32.73 8.18
CA GLY A 706 -4.56 -32.61 7.54
C GLY A 706 -3.96 -33.92 7.03
N ARG A 707 -4.71 -35.03 7.11
CA ARG A 707 -4.25 -36.35 6.68
C ARG A 707 -4.60 -36.59 5.21
N GLU A 708 -3.78 -37.38 4.54
CA GLU A 708 -4.10 -37.95 3.23
C GLU A 708 -5.35 -38.84 3.35
N THR A 709 -6.36 -38.59 2.53
CA THR A 709 -7.55 -39.44 2.45
C THR A 709 -7.35 -40.63 1.51
N ARG A 710 -6.40 -40.53 0.58
CA ARG A 710 -5.97 -41.59 -0.33
C ARG A 710 -4.50 -41.43 -0.73
N SER A 711 -3.92 -42.44 -1.36
CA SER A 711 -2.54 -42.37 -1.85
C SER A 711 -2.34 -41.24 -2.88
N PRO A 712 -1.23 -40.48 -2.81
CA PRO A 712 -0.88 -39.51 -3.84
C PRO A 712 -0.75 -40.16 -5.22
N ILE A 713 -1.12 -39.42 -6.26
CA ILE A 713 -0.87 -39.80 -7.65
C ILE A 713 0.43 -39.14 -8.08
N VAL A 714 1.40 -39.94 -8.51
CA VAL A 714 2.72 -39.46 -8.95
C VAL A 714 2.97 -39.91 -10.39
N HIS A 715 3.27 -38.95 -11.26
CA HIS A 715 3.78 -39.20 -12.60
C HIS A 715 5.24 -38.74 -12.66
N ALA A 716 6.16 -39.70 -12.76
CA ALA A 716 7.59 -39.43 -12.93
C ALA A 716 7.94 -39.31 -14.42
N ASP A 717 8.99 -38.54 -14.73
CA ASP A 717 9.52 -38.36 -16.09
C ASP A 717 8.47 -37.89 -17.12
N VAL A 718 7.58 -36.98 -16.70
CA VAL A 718 6.60 -36.34 -17.58
C VAL A 718 7.33 -35.44 -18.57
N GLU A 719 7.10 -35.67 -19.85
CA GLU A 719 7.56 -34.80 -20.92
C GLU A 719 6.60 -33.61 -21.07
N ILE A 720 7.06 -32.42 -20.67
CA ILE A 720 6.29 -31.19 -20.68
C ILE A 720 6.35 -30.59 -22.10
N THR A 721 5.16 -30.37 -22.67
CA THR A 721 4.97 -29.84 -24.02
C THR A 721 5.61 -28.44 -24.13
N PRO A 722 6.48 -28.21 -25.13
CA PRO A 722 7.02 -26.88 -25.38
C PRO A 722 5.91 -25.89 -25.77
N ASN A 723 5.96 -24.68 -25.21
CA ASN A 723 5.01 -23.59 -25.46
C ASN A 723 3.54 -24.04 -25.60
N GLY A 724 3.05 -24.77 -24.60
CA GLY A 724 1.75 -25.41 -24.63
C GLY A 724 1.35 -26.01 -23.29
N THR A 725 0.40 -26.94 -23.35
CA THR A 725 -0.18 -27.59 -22.18
C THR A 725 0.02 -29.11 -22.28
N THR A 726 0.36 -29.73 -21.16
CA THR A 726 0.41 -31.19 -20.99
C THR A 726 -0.69 -31.59 -20.02
N ASN A 727 -1.73 -32.27 -20.52
CA ASN A 727 -2.78 -32.82 -19.68
C ASN A 727 -2.27 -34.10 -18.98
N ILE A 728 -2.39 -34.16 -17.66
CA ILE A 728 -1.95 -35.30 -16.84
C ILE A 728 -3.17 -36.14 -16.43
N ILE A 729 -4.22 -35.49 -15.95
CA ILE A 729 -5.50 -36.11 -15.60
C ILE A 729 -6.62 -35.24 -16.20
N THR A 730 -7.52 -35.84 -16.96
CA THR A 730 -8.63 -35.13 -17.63
C THR A 730 -10.01 -35.53 -17.10
N ASP A 731 -10.11 -36.66 -16.41
CA ASP A 731 -11.36 -37.29 -15.99
C ASP A 731 -11.26 -37.90 -14.58
N GLY A 732 -10.44 -37.29 -13.72
CA GLY A 732 -10.34 -37.67 -12.31
C GLY A 732 -11.69 -37.54 -11.61
N MET A 733 -11.96 -38.40 -10.63
CA MET A 733 -13.24 -38.40 -9.89
C MET A 733 -13.02 -38.36 -8.37
N LEU A 734 -13.72 -37.45 -7.71
CA LEU A 734 -13.91 -37.43 -6.26
C LEU A 734 -15.25 -38.10 -5.92
N ASP A 735 -15.26 -38.98 -4.92
CA ASP A 735 -16.46 -39.61 -4.39
C ASP A 735 -16.72 -39.06 -2.98
N HIS A 736 -17.59 -38.07 -2.87
CA HIS A 736 -17.90 -37.39 -1.62
C HIS A 736 -18.82 -38.22 -0.70
N VAL A 737 -19.31 -39.38 -1.16
CA VAL A 737 -20.04 -40.33 -0.34
C VAL A 737 -19.08 -41.25 0.41
N ALA A 738 -18.03 -41.71 -0.29
CA ALA A 738 -16.95 -42.46 0.33
C ALA A 738 -16.04 -41.57 1.19
N ASP A 739 -15.74 -40.37 0.68
CA ASP A 739 -14.93 -39.36 1.35
C ASP A 739 -15.82 -38.39 2.14
N THR A 740 -16.13 -38.74 3.39
CA THR A 740 -17.00 -37.91 4.25
C THR A 740 -16.36 -36.58 4.69
N GLU A 741 -15.07 -36.40 4.44
CA GLU A 741 -14.30 -35.21 4.81
C GLU A 741 -14.14 -34.27 3.60
N PRO A 742 -14.16 -32.93 3.77
CA PRO A 742 -13.79 -32.00 2.71
C PRO A 742 -12.32 -32.16 2.31
N ILE A 743 -12.04 -32.36 1.01
CA ILE A 743 -10.70 -32.67 0.48
C ILE A 743 -10.11 -31.51 -0.35
N VAL A 744 -8.89 -31.12 0.00
CA VAL A 744 -8.00 -30.28 -0.82
C VAL A 744 -7.24 -31.14 -1.81
N LEU A 745 -7.17 -30.65 -3.05
CA LEU A 745 -6.33 -31.19 -4.11
C LEU A 745 -5.06 -30.35 -4.19
N ALA A 746 -3.92 -30.93 -3.82
CA ALA A 746 -2.65 -30.21 -3.80
C ALA A 746 -1.68 -30.79 -4.83
N ALA A 747 -1.34 -29.99 -5.83
CA ALA A 747 -0.46 -30.35 -6.93
C ALA A 747 0.94 -29.74 -6.76
N ARG A 748 1.97 -30.54 -7.04
CA ARG A 748 3.37 -30.12 -7.01
C ARG A 748 4.09 -30.58 -8.26
N LEU A 749 4.95 -29.73 -8.80
CA LEU A 749 5.77 -30.01 -9.98
C LEU A 749 7.25 -29.80 -9.67
N TRP A 750 8.03 -30.84 -9.88
CA TRP A 750 9.49 -30.81 -9.81
C TRP A 750 10.09 -30.80 -11.21
N VAL A 751 11.09 -29.96 -11.42
CA VAL A 751 11.98 -29.98 -12.58
C VAL A 751 13.40 -29.94 -12.02
N GLU A 752 14.28 -30.83 -12.48
CA GLU A 752 15.67 -30.91 -11.99
C GLU A 752 15.77 -31.05 -10.45
N ASN A 753 14.83 -31.78 -9.84
CA ASN A 753 14.67 -31.98 -8.39
C ASN A 753 14.27 -30.74 -7.56
N GLU A 754 13.96 -29.61 -8.21
CA GLU A 754 13.45 -28.40 -7.56
C GLU A 754 11.95 -28.23 -7.77
N ILE A 755 11.20 -27.83 -6.74
CA ILE A 755 9.77 -27.53 -6.88
C ILE A 755 9.63 -26.20 -7.62
N VAL A 756 9.20 -26.27 -8.89
CA VAL A 756 9.04 -25.10 -9.74
C VAL A 756 7.64 -24.51 -9.72
N ALA A 757 6.62 -25.31 -9.38
CA ALA A 757 5.24 -24.85 -9.31
C ALA A 757 4.40 -25.63 -8.28
N ARG A 758 3.40 -24.94 -7.73
CA ARG A 758 2.37 -25.47 -6.83
C ARG A 758 1.02 -24.94 -7.28
N ASP A 759 -0.02 -25.74 -7.12
CA ASP A 759 -1.40 -25.28 -7.21
C ASP A 759 -2.26 -26.07 -6.23
N VAL A 760 -3.24 -25.40 -5.64
CA VAL A 760 -4.09 -25.98 -4.60
C VAL A 760 -5.53 -25.60 -4.88
N ASP A 761 -6.34 -26.61 -5.12
CA ASP A 761 -7.77 -26.45 -5.37
C ASP A 761 -8.53 -26.94 -4.13
N TRP A 762 -9.47 -26.12 -3.67
CA TRP A 762 -10.18 -26.28 -2.40
C TRP A 762 -11.67 -26.58 -2.62
N PRO A 763 -12.34 -27.28 -1.68
CA PRO A 763 -13.79 -27.37 -1.72
C PRO A 763 -14.39 -25.99 -1.51
N GLN A 764 -15.31 -25.61 -2.40
CA GLN A 764 -16.00 -24.33 -2.34
C GLN A 764 -17.51 -24.55 -2.20
N PRO A 765 -18.24 -23.63 -1.52
CA PRO A 765 -17.74 -22.36 -0.99
C PRO A 765 -17.00 -22.49 0.35
N PHE A 766 -16.04 -21.59 0.59
CA PHE A 766 -15.20 -21.59 1.80
C PHE A 766 -15.97 -21.40 3.10
N LYS A 767 -17.14 -20.73 3.06
CA LYS A 767 -17.98 -20.46 4.24
C LYS A 767 -18.42 -21.72 4.99
N TYR A 768 -18.48 -22.87 4.31
CA TYR A 768 -18.85 -24.17 4.89
C TYR A 768 -17.67 -24.93 5.52
N LEU A 769 -16.44 -24.51 5.26
CA LEU A 769 -15.26 -25.15 5.83
C LEU A 769 -15.02 -24.71 7.27
N ASP A 770 -14.55 -25.62 8.12
CA ASP A 770 -13.98 -25.27 9.41
C ASP A 770 -12.49 -24.96 9.23
N LEU A 771 -12.15 -23.68 9.30
CA LEU A 771 -10.77 -23.17 9.16
C LEU A 771 -10.05 -22.93 10.51
N SER A 772 -10.60 -23.40 11.62
CA SER A 772 -9.99 -23.25 12.95
C SER A 772 -8.77 -24.18 13.16
N ASP A 773 -7.92 -23.82 14.14
CA ASP A 773 -6.81 -24.65 14.65
C ASP A 773 -5.91 -25.26 13.56
N ARG A 774 -5.30 -24.41 12.70
CA ARG A 774 -4.41 -24.89 11.62
C ARG A 774 -3.00 -25.23 12.06
N LYS A 775 -2.57 -24.68 13.19
CA LYS A 775 -1.21 -24.78 13.76
C LYS A 775 -0.17 -24.50 12.69
N LEU A 776 0.12 -23.22 12.48
CA LEU A 776 1.13 -22.77 11.52
C LEU A 776 2.45 -22.58 12.27
N ASP A 777 3.44 -23.40 11.96
CA ASP A 777 4.80 -23.23 12.44
C ASP A 777 5.55 -22.30 11.47
N VAL A 778 6.22 -21.27 12.02
CA VAL A 778 6.97 -20.31 11.24
C VAL A 778 8.39 -20.17 11.78
N GLU A 779 9.37 -20.39 10.91
CA GLU A 779 10.78 -20.27 11.22
C GLU A 779 11.42 -19.20 10.33
N ALA A 780 12.08 -18.24 10.95
CA ALA A 780 12.82 -17.19 10.24
C ALA A 780 14.33 -17.37 10.46
N ALA A 781 15.10 -17.33 9.38
CA ALA A 781 16.55 -17.39 9.39
C ALA A 781 17.14 -16.23 8.60
N SER A 782 18.04 -15.46 9.21
CA SER A 782 18.77 -14.41 8.52
C SER A 782 19.71 -15.00 7.47
N ILE A 783 19.69 -14.42 6.27
CA ILE A 783 20.62 -14.68 5.18
C ILE A 783 21.25 -13.35 4.75
N SER A 784 22.32 -13.37 3.96
CA SER A 784 23.06 -12.14 3.62
C SER A 784 22.18 -11.11 2.90
N GLY A 785 21.71 -10.09 3.63
CA GLY A 785 20.87 -8.99 3.11
C GLY A 785 19.35 -9.24 3.13
N SER A 786 18.89 -10.41 3.58
CA SER A 786 17.45 -10.76 3.60
C SER A 786 17.12 -11.79 4.68
N VAL A 787 15.84 -12.11 4.85
CA VAL A 787 15.37 -13.11 5.80
C VAL A 787 14.62 -14.20 5.06
N ARG A 788 15.05 -15.45 5.24
CA ARG A 788 14.33 -16.63 4.76
C ARG A 788 13.29 -17.02 5.79
N VAL A 789 12.03 -17.11 5.39
CA VAL A 789 10.92 -17.52 6.26
C VAL A 789 10.34 -18.83 5.74
N THR A 790 10.26 -19.83 6.60
CA THR A 790 9.74 -21.17 6.29
C THR A 790 8.44 -21.38 7.07
N PHE A 791 7.38 -21.77 6.35
CA PHE A 791 6.06 -22.03 6.88
C PHE A 791 5.73 -23.52 6.79
N ARG A 792 5.22 -24.09 7.88
CA ARG A 792 4.72 -25.46 7.94
C ARG A 792 3.34 -25.47 8.57
N ALA A 793 2.41 -26.22 7.98
CA ALA A 793 1.05 -26.32 8.49
C ALA A 793 0.73 -27.76 8.88
N HIS A 794 0.02 -27.96 10.00
CA HIS A 794 -0.47 -29.28 10.42
C HIS A 794 -1.80 -29.65 9.78
N LYS A 795 -2.59 -28.64 9.37
CA LYS A 795 -3.78 -28.76 8.53
C LYS A 795 -3.70 -27.74 7.38
N PRO A 796 -4.37 -27.96 6.23
CA PRO A 796 -4.36 -27.01 5.13
C PRO A 796 -4.72 -25.57 5.56
N VAL A 797 -3.91 -24.60 5.13
CA VAL A 797 -4.10 -23.15 5.35
C VAL A 797 -4.40 -22.51 3.99
N LYS A 798 -5.52 -21.81 3.89
CA LYS A 798 -5.94 -21.08 2.68
C LYS A 798 -5.45 -19.64 2.75
N GLY A 799 -4.84 -19.14 1.67
CA GLY A 799 -4.58 -17.73 1.43
C GLY A 799 -3.85 -17.05 2.57
N LEU A 800 -2.72 -17.60 3.02
CA LEU A 800 -1.89 -16.95 4.03
C LEU A 800 -1.31 -15.67 3.44
N VAL A 801 -1.71 -14.53 4.01
CA VAL A 801 -1.25 -13.20 3.61
C VAL A 801 -0.34 -12.64 4.70
N LEU A 802 0.86 -12.24 4.30
CA LEU A 802 1.74 -11.40 5.08
C LEU A 802 1.43 -9.93 4.74
N GLU A 803 1.38 -9.08 5.75
CA GLU A 803 1.22 -7.64 5.53
C GLU A 803 2.46 -7.05 4.87
N GLU A 804 2.28 -6.40 3.72
CA GLU A 804 3.36 -5.73 2.99
C GLU A 804 3.53 -4.29 3.46
N GLN A 805 4.75 -4.00 3.92
CA GLN A 805 5.16 -2.67 4.35
C GLN A 805 5.95 -1.99 3.24
N VAL A 806 5.97 -0.66 3.29
CA VAL A 806 6.81 0.15 2.40
C VAL A 806 8.28 -0.30 2.58
N ASP A 807 8.99 -0.40 1.46
CA ASP A 807 10.37 -0.85 1.33
C ASP A 807 10.63 -2.32 1.73
N VAL A 808 9.59 -3.13 1.92
CA VAL A 808 9.71 -4.58 2.12
C VAL A 808 9.30 -5.30 0.85
N LYS A 809 10.18 -6.16 0.33
CA LYS A 809 9.87 -7.02 -0.82
C LYS A 809 9.68 -8.45 -0.37
N LEU A 810 8.56 -9.05 -0.75
CA LEU A 810 8.25 -10.45 -0.52
C LEU A 810 8.47 -11.25 -1.82
N SER A 811 9.16 -12.38 -1.74
CA SER A 811 9.30 -13.26 -2.91
C SER A 811 7.96 -13.86 -3.35
N ASP A 812 7.06 -14.10 -2.40
CA ASP A 812 5.70 -14.62 -2.59
C ASP A 812 4.80 -14.23 -1.42
N ASN A 813 3.49 -14.18 -1.65
CA ASN A 813 2.47 -13.84 -0.66
C ASN A 813 1.12 -14.49 -1.04
N ALA A 814 0.10 -14.42 -0.17
CA ALA A 814 -1.25 -14.95 -0.42
C ALA A 814 -1.27 -16.41 -0.89
N PHE A 815 -0.43 -17.28 -0.32
CA PHE A 815 -0.27 -18.67 -0.74
C PHE A 815 -1.02 -19.66 0.17
N ASP A 816 -1.32 -20.83 -0.38
CA ASP A 816 -1.87 -21.95 0.38
C ASP A 816 -0.74 -22.84 0.90
N ILE A 817 -0.91 -23.43 2.08
CA ILE A 817 0.06 -24.36 2.67
C ILE A 817 -0.66 -25.65 3.02
N VAL A 818 -0.07 -26.79 2.70
CA VAL A 818 -0.61 -28.11 3.05
C VAL A 818 0.40 -28.93 3.85
N PRO A 819 -0.04 -29.85 4.73
CA PRO A 819 0.86 -30.68 5.53
C PRO A 819 1.88 -31.45 4.70
N GLY A 820 3.14 -31.47 5.14
CA GLY A 820 4.24 -32.12 4.41
C GLY A 820 4.71 -31.39 3.15
N ASP A 821 4.23 -30.16 2.92
CA ASP A 821 4.78 -29.26 1.90
C ASP A 821 5.17 -27.93 2.56
N GLU A 822 6.46 -27.76 2.84
CA GLU A 822 6.97 -26.53 3.44
C GLU A 822 6.97 -25.41 2.38
N HIS A 823 6.46 -24.24 2.76
CA HIS A 823 6.52 -23.06 1.89
C HIS A 823 7.62 -22.13 2.38
N VAL A 824 8.46 -21.66 1.47
CA VAL A 824 9.60 -20.81 1.80
C VAL A 824 9.50 -19.52 1.02
N ILE A 825 9.60 -18.39 1.72
CA ILE A 825 9.72 -17.07 1.10
C ILE A 825 10.99 -16.38 1.55
N THR A 826 11.45 -15.43 0.74
CA THR A 826 12.50 -14.48 1.10
C THR A 826 11.87 -13.11 1.32
N VAL A 827 12.29 -12.44 2.39
CA VAL A 827 11.87 -11.09 2.77
C VAL A 827 13.09 -10.18 2.71
N GLU A 828 13.05 -9.17 1.87
CA GLU A 828 14.13 -8.19 1.68
C GLU A 828 13.74 -6.84 2.27
N GLY A 829 14.74 -6.01 2.59
CA GLY A 829 14.52 -4.63 3.06
C GLY A 829 14.16 -4.50 4.54
N LEU A 830 14.37 -5.53 5.37
CA LEU A 830 13.93 -5.46 6.78
C LEU A 830 14.70 -4.46 7.65
N GLU A 831 15.94 -4.07 7.34
CA GLU A 831 16.70 -2.99 8.04
C GLU A 831 16.59 -2.99 9.59
N GLY A 832 16.64 -4.16 10.23
CA GLY A 832 16.51 -4.27 11.70
C GLY A 832 15.07 -4.38 12.22
N ARG A 833 14.05 -4.35 11.35
CA ARG A 833 12.65 -4.67 11.64
C ARG A 833 12.51 -6.18 11.91
N THR A 834 11.71 -6.53 12.91
CA THR A 834 11.39 -7.92 13.27
C THR A 834 10.09 -8.38 12.62
N LEU A 835 10.08 -9.61 12.08
CA LEU A 835 8.84 -10.25 11.62
C LEU A 835 7.91 -10.51 12.80
N LYS A 836 6.68 -10.03 12.71
CA LYS A 836 5.61 -10.31 13.68
C LYS A 836 4.66 -11.33 13.07
N PHE A 837 4.52 -12.47 13.73
CA PHE A 837 3.46 -13.42 13.41
C PHE A 837 2.33 -13.20 14.41
N PRO A 838 1.09 -12.91 13.97
CA PRO A 838 -0.03 -12.92 14.88
C PRO A 838 -0.12 -14.35 15.44
N LYS A 839 0.15 -14.49 16.75
CA LYS A 839 -0.05 -15.78 17.43
C LYS A 839 -1.53 -16.11 17.29
N MET A 840 -1.85 -17.13 16.49
CA MET A 840 -3.17 -17.77 16.52
C MET A 840 -3.49 -18.09 17.97
N ALA A 841 -4.68 -17.70 18.44
CA ALA A 841 -5.14 -17.98 19.78
C ALA A 841 -5.00 -19.49 20.05
N SER A 842 -3.94 -19.87 20.76
CA SER A 842 -3.77 -21.23 21.25
C SER A 842 -4.94 -21.51 22.19
N ASP A 843 -5.58 -22.68 22.07
CA ASP A 843 -6.51 -23.17 23.08
C ASP A 843 -5.93 -22.88 24.46
N LEU A 844 -6.59 -22.01 25.22
CA LEU A 844 -6.13 -21.62 26.54
C LEU A 844 -6.10 -22.87 27.43
N PRO A 845 -5.06 -23.06 28.24
CA PRO A 845 -5.01 -24.20 29.15
C PRO A 845 -6.15 -24.10 30.16
N ARG A 846 -6.69 -25.25 30.61
CA ARG A 846 -7.76 -25.27 31.63
C ARG A 846 -7.25 -24.88 33.02
N THR A 847 -5.98 -25.12 33.31
CA THR A 847 -5.32 -24.80 34.57
C THR A 847 -4.01 -24.04 34.33
N GLN A 848 -3.53 -23.37 35.36
CA GLN A 848 -2.37 -22.49 35.37
C GLN A 848 -1.60 -22.59 36.69
N LYS A 849 -0.37 -22.09 36.66
CA LYS A 849 0.46 -21.90 37.84
C LYS A 849 0.19 -20.55 38.52
N ALA A 850 0.14 -20.55 39.85
CA ALA A 850 -0.02 -19.36 40.66
C ALA A 850 0.74 -19.49 41.99
N ILE A 851 1.17 -18.37 42.55
CA ILE A 851 1.68 -18.28 43.93
C ILE A 851 0.51 -17.91 44.85
N VAL A 852 0.29 -18.74 45.86
CA VAL A 852 -0.85 -18.62 46.77
C VAL A 852 -0.37 -18.47 48.21
N VAL A 853 -0.86 -17.44 48.89
CA VAL A 853 -0.70 -17.26 50.33
C VAL A 853 -1.75 -18.08 51.07
N GLN A 854 -1.30 -18.93 51.98
CA GLN A 854 -2.14 -19.73 52.87
C GLN A 854 -1.91 -19.29 54.32
N ASN A 855 -2.96 -19.35 55.14
CA ASN A 855 -2.96 -18.94 56.56
C ASN A 855 -2.35 -17.54 56.82
N PRO A 856 -2.83 -16.45 56.17
CA PRO A 856 -2.30 -15.10 56.42
C PRO A 856 -2.19 -14.76 57.91
N GLY A 857 -1.02 -14.28 58.33
CA GLY A 857 -0.69 -14.07 59.74
C GLY A 857 0.73 -14.52 60.10
N PRO A 858 1.06 -14.64 61.40
CA PRO A 858 2.37 -15.12 61.85
C PRO A 858 2.76 -16.50 61.31
N ASP A 859 1.78 -17.37 61.04
CA ASP A 859 1.97 -18.76 60.58
C ASP A 859 1.73 -18.92 59.06
N HIS A 860 1.89 -17.84 58.29
CA HIS A 860 1.64 -17.86 56.84
C HIS A 860 2.59 -18.82 56.11
N THR A 861 2.08 -19.38 55.01
CA THR A 861 2.90 -20.14 54.06
C THR A 861 2.62 -19.69 52.64
N ILE A 862 3.67 -19.63 51.81
CA ILE A 862 3.58 -19.21 50.41
C ILE A 862 3.89 -20.42 49.55
N VAL A 863 2.92 -20.85 48.73
CA VAL A 863 3.03 -22.08 47.95
C VAL A 863 2.85 -21.79 46.46
N LEU A 864 3.66 -22.46 45.63
CA LEU A 864 3.43 -22.55 44.20
C LEU A 864 2.42 -23.66 43.93
N ARG A 865 1.31 -23.34 43.27
CA ARG A 865 0.31 -24.29 42.77
C ARG A 865 0.34 -24.34 41.25
N ASP A 866 0.03 -25.48 40.67
CA ASP A 866 -0.06 -25.72 39.22
C ASP A 866 -1.46 -26.20 38.76
N ASP A 867 -2.41 -26.24 39.70
CA ASP A 867 -3.78 -26.72 39.52
C ASP A 867 -4.83 -25.60 39.61
N VAL A 868 -4.41 -24.33 39.53
CA VAL A 868 -5.33 -23.19 39.62
C VAL A 868 -6.08 -23.04 38.29
N PRO A 869 -7.42 -22.94 38.27
CA PRO A 869 -8.14 -22.78 37.00
C PRO A 869 -7.76 -21.49 36.26
N VAL A 870 -7.72 -21.55 34.92
CA VAL A 870 -7.68 -20.33 34.10
C VAL A 870 -9.09 -19.72 34.08
N PRO A 871 -9.26 -18.46 34.49
CA PRO A 871 -10.58 -17.83 34.51
C PRO A 871 -11.05 -17.47 33.09
N GLU A 872 -12.36 -17.49 32.90
CA GLU A 872 -13.00 -17.04 31.67
C GLU A 872 -13.42 -15.56 31.80
N PRO A 873 -13.07 -14.67 30.85
CA PRO A 873 -13.42 -13.25 30.96
C PRO A 873 -14.92 -13.02 30.76
N GLY A 874 -15.54 -12.29 31.70
CA GLY A 874 -16.92 -11.83 31.61
C GLY A 874 -17.09 -10.61 30.71
N PRO A 875 -18.32 -10.07 30.60
CA PRO A 875 -18.56 -8.84 29.82
C PRO A 875 -17.72 -7.66 30.32
N GLY A 876 -17.03 -6.97 29.40
CA GLY A 876 -16.12 -5.87 29.72
C GLY A 876 -14.76 -6.28 30.31
N GLU A 877 -14.51 -7.59 30.47
CA GLU A 877 -13.24 -8.12 30.95
C GLU A 877 -12.41 -8.71 29.81
N ILE A 878 -11.11 -8.78 30.04
CA ILE A 878 -10.16 -9.49 29.19
C ILE A 878 -9.36 -10.47 30.02
N LEU A 879 -8.88 -11.53 29.37
CA LEU A 879 -7.91 -12.44 29.95
C LEU A 879 -6.51 -12.03 29.49
N LEU A 880 -5.62 -11.72 30.43
CA LEU A 880 -4.22 -11.41 30.17
C LEU A 880 -3.36 -12.65 30.38
N LYS A 881 -2.43 -12.93 29.47
CA LYS A 881 -1.31 -13.82 29.71
C LYS A 881 -0.14 -12.99 30.22
N LEU A 882 0.22 -13.17 31.48
CA LEU A 882 1.24 -12.35 32.14
C LEU A 882 2.65 -12.77 31.70
N GLU A 883 3.49 -11.76 31.49
CA GLU A 883 4.92 -11.90 31.17
C GLU A 883 5.77 -11.73 32.44
N CYS A 884 5.43 -10.74 33.26
CA CYS A 884 6.08 -10.47 34.53
C CYS A 884 5.13 -9.75 35.49
N THR A 885 5.49 -9.74 36.77
CA THR A 885 4.87 -8.90 37.78
C THR A 885 5.94 -8.30 38.66
N GLY A 886 5.86 -7.01 38.95
CA GLY A 886 6.63 -6.44 40.06
C GLY A 886 6.03 -6.84 41.42
N LEU A 887 6.82 -6.71 42.48
CA LEU A 887 6.39 -6.90 43.87
C LEU A 887 6.54 -5.64 44.71
N CYS A 888 5.45 -5.28 45.40
CA CYS A 888 5.41 -4.17 46.32
C CYS A 888 5.49 -4.64 47.78
N HIS A 889 6.06 -3.81 48.65
CA HIS A 889 6.05 -4.08 50.10
C HIS A 889 4.63 -4.08 50.69
N SER A 890 3.62 -3.51 50.00
CA SER A 890 2.22 -3.65 50.40
C SER A 890 1.72 -5.10 50.39
N GLU A 891 2.39 -6.00 49.66
CA GLU A 891 2.10 -7.45 49.68
C GLU A 891 2.38 -8.10 51.04
N VAL A 892 3.31 -7.54 51.82
CA VAL A 892 3.58 -7.97 53.19
C VAL A 892 2.32 -7.86 54.05
N ARG A 893 1.42 -6.90 53.76
CA ARG A 893 0.14 -6.77 54.46
C ARG A 893 -0.79 -7.95 54.17
N ALA A 894 -0.79 -8.44 52.94
CA ALA A 894 -1.55 -9.62 52.53
C ALA A 894 -1.01 -10.88 53.22
N VAL A 895 0.31 -10.99 53.32
CA VAL A 895 1.01 -12.13 53.91
C VAL A 895 0.86 -12.18 55.45
N LEU A 896 1.09 -11.05 56.13
CA LEU A 896 1.02 -10.95 57.59
C LEU A 896 -0.40 -10.76 58.15
N GLY A 897 -1.42 -10.76 57.30
CA GLY A 897 -2.82 -10.67 57.71
C GLY A 897 -3.23 -9.31 58.29
N TRP A 898 -2.61 -8.20 57.84
CA TRP A 898 -2.93 -6.84 58.31
C TRP A 898 -4.15 -6.22 57.59
N GLY A 899 -4.85 -7.00 56.77
CA GLY A 899 -6.08 -6.63 56.08
C GLY A 899 -6.69 -7.82 55.33
N ALA A 900 -7.89 -7.66 54.78
CA ALA A 900 -8.51 -8.67 53.93
C ALA A 900 -7.97 -8.56 52.49
N TYR A 901 -7.18 -9.56 52.07
CA TYR A 901 -6.58 -9.67 50.73
C TYR A 901 -6.96 -11.00 50.07
N ASN A 902 -6.82 -11.06 48.76
CA ASN A 902 -6.98 -12.28 47.98
C ASN A 902 -5.78 -13.22 48.20
N PRO A 903 -5.97 -14.56 48.18
CA PRO A 903 -4.87 -15.51 48.32
C PRO A 903 -3.80 -15.44 47.22
N ILE A 904 -4.14 -15.03 45.99
CA ILE A 904 -3.15 -14.78 44.93
C ILE A 904 -2.74 -13.32 45.01
N ILE A 905 -1.47 -13.07 45.30
CA ILE A 905 -0.91 -11.74 45.52
C ILE A 905 -0.20 -11.17 44.27
N GLY A 906 0.25 -9.92 44.32
CA GLY A 906 0.81 -9.18 43.17
C GLY A 906 -0.22 -8.25 42.52
N HIS A 907 0.17 -7.03 42.16
CA HIS A 907 -0.76 -6.05 41.58
C HIS A 907 -0.16 -5.11 40.54
N GLU A 908 0.96 -5.50 39.95
CA GLU A 908 1.67 -4.70 38.94
C GLU A 908 2.21 -5.61 37.82
N GLY A 909 1.27 -6.19 37.07
CA GLY A 909 1.55 -7.18 36.04
C GLY A 909 1.61 -6.55 34.64
N VAL A 910 2.51 -7.05 33.80
CA VAL A 910 2.52 -6.75 32.35
C VAL A 910 2.29 -8.05 31.59
N GLY A 911 1.44 -7.99 30.57
CA GLY A 911 1.12 -9.16 29.76
C GLY A 911 0.46 -8.81 28.43
N THR A 912 0.12 -9.85 27.68
CA THR A 912 -0.60 -9.72 26.41
C THR A 912 -2.05 -10.17 26.56
N VAL A 913 -2.97 -9.50 25.88
CA VAL A 913 -4.37 -9.91 25.82
C VAL A 913 -4.48 -11.27 25.14
N ALA A 914 -4.93 -12.27 25.89
CA ALA A 914 -5.06 -13.66 25.44
C ALA A 914 -6.48 -13.99 24.97
N LYS A 915 -7.50 -13.33 25.55
CA LYS A 915 -8.92 -13.48 25.16
C LYS A 915 -9.73 -12.25 25.54
N LEU A 916 -10.70 -11.90 24.69
CA LEU A 916 -11.66 -10.83 24.96
C LEU A 916 -12.95 -11.42 25.51
N GLY A 917 -13.48 -10.82 26.57
CA GLY A 917 -14.85 -11.03 27.01
C GLY A 917 -15.85 -10.30 26.10
N PRO A 918 -17.16 -10.58 26.24
CA PRO A 918 -18.19 -9.87 25.49
C PRO A 918 -18.13 -8.34 25.72
N ASN A 919 -18.49 -7.55 24.69
CA ASN A 919 -18.58 -6.09 24.74
C ASN A 919 -17.24 -5.34 24.99
N VAL A 920 -16.10 -5.98 24.76
CA VAL A 920 -14.80 -5.30 24.74
C VAL A 920 -14.47 -4.85 23.32
N SER A 921 -14.22 -3.55 23.14
CA SER A 921 -13.87 -2.96 21.83
C SER A 921 -12.66 -2.03 21.87
N ASN A 922 -12.15 -1.70 23.05
CA ASN A 922 -11.08 -0.72 23.26
C ASN A 922 -9.67 -1.35 23.32
N THR A 923 -9.57 -2.66 23.10
CA THR A 923 -8.30 -3.40 23.01
C THR A 923 -8.46 -4.63 22.12
N SER A 924 -7.35 -5.23 21.69
CA SER A 924 -7.34 -6.39 20.78
C SER A 924 -6.50 -7.55 21.31
N ILE A 925 -6.80 -8.78 20.86
CA ILE A 925 -5.99 -9.96 21.19
C ILE A 925 -4.54 -9.74 20.71
N GLY A 926 -3.58 -10.05 21.58
CA GLY A 926 -2.15 -9.84 21.33
C GLY A 926 -1.62 -8.47 21.74
N GLU A 927 -2.49 -7.52 22.10
CA GLU A 927 -2.06 -6.21 22.60
C GLU A 927 -1.36 -6.32 23.95
N ARG A 928 -0.29 -5.56 24.15
CA ARG A 928 0.52 -5.59 25.37
C ARG A 928 0.08 -4.50 26.34
N VAL A 929 -0.42 -4.93 27.51
CA VAL A 929 -1.08 -4.07 28.48
C VAL A 929 -0.62 -4.39 29.90
N GLY A 930 -0.79 -3.41 30.79
CA GLY A 930 -0.44 -3.48 32.20
C GLY A 930 -1.67 -3.52 33.11
N LEU A 931 -1.62 -4.38 34.12
CA LEU A 931 -2.57 -4.45 35.22
C LEU A 931 -1.97 -3.74 36.44
N LYS A 932 -2.72 -2.77 36.98
CA LYS A 932 -2.29 -1.91 38.10
C LYS A 932 -3.06 -2.22 39.39
N TRP A 933 -2.75 -1.48 40.45
CA TRP A 933 -3.40 -1.61 41.77
C TRP A 933 -4.93 -1.48 41.70
N ILE A 934 -5.44 -0.58 40.86
CA ILE A 934 -6.89 -0.39 40.67
C ILE A 934 -7.35 -1.33 39.58
N TYR A 935 -8.22 -2.27 39.95
CA TYR A 935 -8.84 -3.20 39.00
C TYR A 935 -9.97 -2.51 38.25
N ASN A 936 -10.90 -1.86 38.98
CA ASN A 936 -11.93 -1.00 38.41
C ASN A 936 -12.49 -0.02 39.46
N ALA A 937 -13.34 0.92 39.01
CA ALA A 937 -14.05 1.88 39.84
C ALA A 937 -15.45 2.16 39.27
N CYS A 938 -16.38 2.68 40.07
CA CYS A 938 -17.79 2.82 39.66
C CYS A 938 -18.10 3.88 38.59
N THR A 939 -17.10 4.68 38.19
CA THR A 939 -17.12 5.82 37.23
C THR A 939 -18.17 6.93 37.44
N GLU A 940 -19.19 6.73 38.27
CA GLU A 940 -20.36 7.60 38.38
C GLU A 940 -20.39 8.49 39.61
N CYS A 941 -19.64 8.15 40.67
CA CYS A 941 -19.63 8.93 41.90
C CYS A 941 -18.96 10.30 41.69
N SER A 942 -19.22 11.25 42.59
CA SER A 942 -18.66 12.61 42.53
C SER A 942 -17.13 12.66 42.50
N ILE A 943 -16.47 11.64 43.04
CA ILE A 943 -15.01 11.50 43.03
C ILE A 943 -14.51 11.02 41.66
N CYS A 944 -15.14 9.98 41.09
CA CYS A 944 -14.82 9.48 39.75
C CYS A 944 -15.06 10.53 38.66
N LYS A 945 -16.17 11.27 38.73
CA LYS A 945 -16.51 12.34 37.78
C LYS A 945 -15.51 13.50 37.77
N ARG A 946 -14.69 13.61 38.83
CA ARG A 946 -13.59 14.59 38.93
C ARG A 946 -12.23 14.02 38.50
N GLY A 947 -12.19 12.78 37.98
CA GLY A 947 -10.96 12.12 37.53
C GLY A 947 -10.17 11.41 38.63
N PHE A 948 -10.71 11.29 39.85
CA PHE A 948 -10.03 10.67 41.00
C PHE A 948 -10.52 9.24 41.23
N THR A 949 -10.57 8.41 40.19
CA THR A 949 -11.03 7.00 40.30
C THR A 949 -10.27 6.20 41.36
N HIS A 950 -9.01 6.53 41.62
CA HIS A 950 -8.16 5.98 42.68
C HIS A 950 -8.61 6.28 44.12
N HIS A 951 -9.54 7.23 44.30
CA HIS A 951 -10.20 7.51 45.57
C HIS A 951 -11.70 7.16 45.55
N CYS A 952 -12.14 6.38 44.56
CA CYS A 952 -13.51 5.90 44.52
C CYS A 952 -13.80 5.02 45.76
N PRO A 953 -14.91 5.26 46.49
CA PRO A 953 -15.29 4.42 47.62
C PRO A 953 -15.70 3.00 47.20
N ASN A 954 -16.01 2.81 45.91
CA ASN A 954 -16.43 1.54 45.32
C ASN A 954 -15.33 0.91 44.44
N GLN A 955 -14.08 1.35 44.54
CA GLN A 955 -13.00 0.75 43.75
C GLN A 955 -12.76 -0.70 44.15
N GLN A 956 -12.46 -1.54 43.16
CA GLN A 956 -11.88 -2.86 43.39
C GLN A 956 -10.37 -2.78 43.11
N ASN A 957 -9.59 -3.58 43.84
CA ASN A 957 -8.14 -3.53 43.76
C ASN A 957 -7.59 -4.93 43.52
N THR A 958 -6.60 -5.00 42.64
CA THR A 958 -5.85 -6.21 42.32
C THR A 958 -5.14 -6.72 43.58
N SER A 959 -5.09 -8.04 43.77
CA SER A 959 -4.58 -8.73 44.97
C SER A 959 -5.35 -8.48 46.27
N ARG A 960 -6.18 -7.43 46.39
CA ARG A 960 -7.01 -7.19 47.57
C ARG A 960 -8.42 -7.75 47.43
N HIS A 961 -9.13 -7.32 46.39
CA HIS A 961 -10.53 -7.67 46.15
C HIS A 961 -10.67 -8.74 45.06
N VAL A 962 -9.78 -8.72 44.07
CA VAL A 962 -9.68 -9.71 42.98
C VAL A 962 -8.32 -10.41 43.02
N PRO A 963 -8.16 -11.59 42.37
CA PRO A 963 -6.86 -12.27 42.29
C PRO A 963 -5.73 -11.38 41.76
N GLY A 964 -4.53 -11.56 42.32
CA GLY A 964 -3.33 -10.81 41.96
C GLY A 964 -2.60 -11.32 40.71
N THR A 965 -1.42 -10.77 40.45
CA THR A 965 -0.64 -11.00 39.21
C THR A 965 0.47 -12.05 39.35
N LEU A 966 0.68 -12.66 40.51
CA LEU A 966 1.57 -13.84 40.62
C LEU A 966 0.87 -15.12 40.13
N GLN A 967 0.41 -15.11 38.88
CA GLN A 967 -0.22 -16.22 38.17
C GLN A 967 0.04 -16.09 36.65
N GLN A 968 -0.20 -17.15 35.88
CA GLN A 968 0.07 -17.12 34.43
C GLN A 968 -0.98 -16.34 33.63
N TYR A 969 -2.23 -16.38 34.07
CA TYR A 969 -3.37 -15.75 33.45
C TYR A 969 -4.19 -14.97 34.48
N ALA A 970 -4.45 -13.71 34.21
CA ALA A 970 -5.22 -12.83 35.10
C ALA A 970 -6.35 -12.13 34.33
N LEU A 971 -7.50 -11.97 35.00
CA LEU A 971 -8.57 -11.11 34.47
C LEU A 971 -8.18 -9.63 34.64
N ALA A 972 -8.67 -8.80 33.72
CA ALA A 972 -8.58 -7.35 33.79
C ALA A 972 -9.88 -6.73 33.28
N ASP A 973 -10.31 -5.62 33.89
CA ASP A 973 -11.34 -4.76 33.31
C ASP A 973 -10.73 -3.99 32.13
N ALA A 974 -11.32 -4.13 30.95
CA ALA A 974 -10.79 -3.54 29.73
C ALA A 974 -10.69 -2.00 29.80
N ASN A 975 -11.46 -1.33 30.65
CA ASN A 975 -11.42 0.12 30.79
C ASN A 975 -10.33 0.62 31.75
N PHE A 976 -9.71 -0.28 32.51
CA PHE A 976 -8.72 0.07 33.55
C PHE A 976 -7.34 -0.53 33.30
N ILE A 977 -7.13 -1.19 32.16
CA ILE A 977 -5.80 -1.58 31.70
C ILE A 977 -4.97 -0.38 31.25
N THR A 978 -3.65 -0.54 31.31
CA THR A 978 -2.69 0.49 30.91
C THR A 978 -1.96 0.02 29.65
N PRO A 979 -2.13 0.66 28.48
CA PRO A 979 -1.34 0.31 27.30
C PRO A 979 0.16 0.47 27.57
N ILE A 980 0.97 -0.53 27.22
CA ILE A 980 2.43 -0.46 27.42
C ILE A 980 3.11 -0.05 26.10
N PRO A 981 3.84 1.08 26.04
CA PRO A 981 4.47 1.55 24.81
C PRO A 981 5.40 0.51 24.17
N ALA A 982 5.37 0.46 22.83
CA ALA A 982 6.33 -0.32 22.06
C ALA A 982 7.74 0.22 22.31
N GLY A 983 8.67 -0.65 22.72
CA GLY A 983 10.05 -0.29 23.07
C GLY A 983 10.36 -0.21 24.57
N LEU A 984 9.35 -0.22 25.45
CA LEU A 984 9.57 -0.30 26.90
C LEU A 984 9.52 -1.75 27.37
N ALA A 985 10.60 -2.28 27.97
CA ALA A 985 10.68 -3.65 28.46
C ALA A 985 9.69 -3.93 29.61
N SER A 986 9.19 -5.17 29.74
CA SER A 986 8.09 -5.52 30.66
C SER A 986 8.51 -5.41 32.11
N GLU A 987 9.72 -5.88 32.40
CA GLU A 987 10.37 -5.80 33.70
C GLU A 987 10.65 -4.36 34.13
N ILE A 988 10.73 -3.41 33.19
CA ILE A 988 10.83 -1.98 33.47
C ILE A 988 9.44 -1.37 33.68
N ALA A 989 8.48 -1.72 32.84
CA ALA A 989 7.12 -1.19 32.88
C ALA A 989 6.34 -1.64 34.11
N ALA A 990 6.47 -2.90 34.53
CA ALA A 990 5.73 -3.49 35.64
C ALA A 990 5.89 -2.67 36.95
N PRO A 991 7.11 -2.39 37.46
CA PRO A 991 7.33 -1.49 38.59
C PRO A 991 6.64 -0.13 38.51
N LEU A 992 6.48 0.43 37.31
CA LEU A 992 5.91 1.76 37.13
C LEU A 992 4.38 1.77 37.34
N LEU A 993 3.72 0.64 37.14
CA LEU A 993 2.26 0.48 37.33
C LEU A 993 1.82 0.59 38.79
N CYS A 994 2.74 0.41 39.75
CA CYS A 994 2.52 0.77 41.16
C CYS A 994 3.53 1.80 41.64
N ALA A 995 4.83 1.47 41.71
CA ALA A 995 5.82 2.31 42.37
C ALA A 995 5.94 3.70 41.73
N GLY A 996 6.05 3.73 40.41
CA GLY A 996 6.11 5.00 39.67
C GLY A 996 4.81 5.78 39.76
N LEU A 997 3.66 5.15 39.49
CA LEU A 997 2.35 5.81 39.56
C LEU A 997 2.04 6.36 40.96
N THR A 998 2.45 5.64 42.01
CA THR A 998 2.31 6.07 43.41
C THR A 998 3.12 7.33 43.69
N MET A 999 4.38 7.36 43.24
CA MET A 999 5.24 8.53 43.45
C MET A 999 4.83 9.73 42.60
N SER A 1000 4.35 9.52 41.37
CA SER A 1000 3.74 10.59 40.55
C SER A 1000 2.52 11.20 41.25
N GLY A 1001 1.65 10.36 41.83
CA GLY A 1001 0.52 10.81 42.65
C GLY A 1001 0.97 11.62 43.86
N ALA A 1002 1.94 11.10 44.63
CA ALA A 1002 2.45 11.75 45.83
C ALA A 1002 3.07 13.14 45.54
N LEU A 1003 3.89 13.24 44.49
CA LEU A 1003 4.57 14.48 44.11
C LEU A 1003 3.61 15.54 43.54
N SER A 1004 2.52 15.12 42.89
CA SER A 1004 1.50 16.06 42.37
C SER A 1004 0.82 16.88 43.47
N HIS A 1005 0.80 16.38 44.70
CA HIS A 1005 0.29 17.13 45.84
C HIS A 1005 1.16 18.34 46.23
N LEU A 1006 2.38 18.43 45.70
CA LEU A 1006 3.32 19.51 45.98
C LEU A 1006 3.34 20.59 44.90
N GLU A 1007 2.90 20.29 43.67
CA GLU A 1007 3.06 21.15 42.48
C GLU A 1007 2.41 22.54 42.59
N THR A 1008 1.38 22.68 43.41
CA THR A 1008 0.71 23.98 43.63
C THR A 1008 1.35 24.82 44.72
N SER A 1009 2.31 24.27 45.47
CA SER A 1009 2.90 24.89 46.66
C SER A 1009 4.42 25.01 46.61
N LEU A 1010 5.09 24.22 45.76
CA LEU A 1010 6.54 24.23 45.59
C LEU A 1010 6.91 24.67 44.17
N VAL A 1011 8.12 25.22 44.02
CA VAL A 1011 8.72 25.60 42.74
C VAL A 1011 10.04 24.87 42.51
N PRO A 1012 10.54 24.80 41.25
CA PRO A 1012 11.88 24.27 40.98
C PRO A 1012 12.96 24.90 41.88
N GLY A 1013 13.82 24.05 42.46
CA GLY A 1013 14.84 24.46 43.42
C GLY A 1013 14.44 24.30 44.89
N ASP A 1014 13.17 24.13 45.21
CA ASP A 1014 12.72 23.86 46.59
C ASP A 1014 13.19 22.50 47.09
N TRP A 1015 13.42 22.40 48.41
CA TRP A 1015 13.92 21.18 49.05
C TRP A 1015 12.80 20.20 49.38
N VAL A 1016 12.93 18.96 48.89
CA VAL A 1016 12.04 17.84 49.20
C VAL A 1016 12.81 16.71 49.86
N VAL A 1017 12.35 16.27 51.03
CA VAL A 1017 12.86 15.08 51.71
C VAL A 1017 12.09 13.85 51.23
N ILE A 1018 12.78 12.77 50.88
CA ILE A 1018 12.17 11.47 50.59
C ILE A 1018 12.75 10.45 51.57
N SER A 1019 11.92 10.00 52.51
CA SER A 1019 12.25 8.89 53.41
C SER A 1019 12.08 7.55 52.70
N GLY A 1020 12.95 6.58 52.97
CA GLY A 1020 12.97 5.29 52.25
C GLY A 1020 13.41 5.43 50.79
N SER A 1021 14.33 6.37 50.53
CA SER A 1021 14.69 6.81 49.17
C SER A 1021 15.37 5.72 48.32
N GLY A 1022 15.99 4.71 48.92
CA GLY A 1022 16.59 3.58 48.20
C GLY A 1022 15.69 2.33 48.13
N GLY A 1023 14.48 2.42 48.69
CA GLY A 1023 13.47 1.37 48.62
C GLY A 1023 12.76 1.28 47.26
N GLY A 1024 11.87 0.30 47.10
CA GLY A 1024 11.21 0.01 45.82
C GLY A 1024 10.34 1.13 45.24
N LEU A 1025 9.89 2.09 46.06
CA LEU A 1025 9.17 3.30 45.61
C LEU A 1025 10.08 4.53 45.60
N GLY A 1026 10.89 4.70 46.65
CA GLY A 1026 11.60 5.93 46.93
C GLY A 1026 12.52 6.36 45.80
N HIS A 1027 13.26 5.43 45.19
CA HIS A 1027 14.27 5.77 44.18
C HIS A 1027 13.62 6.31 42.89
N VAL A 1028 12.44 5.80 42.53
CA VAL A 1028 11.64 6.34 41.41
C VAL A 1028 11.12 7.73 41.77
N GLY A 1029 10.69 7.93 43.01
CA GLY A 1029 10.28 9.24 43.51
C GLY A 1029 11.39 10.28 43.50
N VAL A 1030 12.61 9.90 43.85
CA VAL A 1030 13.80 10.77 43.74
C VAL A 1030 14.00 11.21 42.29
N GLN A 1031 13.87 10.30 41.33
CA GLN A 1031 13.99 10.62 39.92
C GLN A 1031 12.89 11.58 39.45
N ILE A 1032 11.63 11.35 39.80
CA ILE A 1032 10.53 12.24 39.42
C ILE A 1032 10.74 13.63 40.03
N ALA A 1033 11.04 13.71 41.32
CA ALA A 1033 11.26 14.98 42.02
C ALA A 1033 12.44 15.76 41.42
N ALA A 1034 13.58 15.12 41.20
CA ALA A 1034 14.79 15.79 40.71
C ALA A 1034 14.78 16.06 39.20
N ARG A 1035 14.34 15.09 38.38
CA ARG A 1035 14.47 15.13 36.93
C ARG A 1035 13.27 15.76 36.25
N ILE A 1036 12.05 15.58 36.79
CA ILE A 1036 10.82 16.11 36.20
C ILE A 1036 10.42 17.41 36.91
N ASN A 1037 10.19 17.38 38.23
CA ASN A 1037 9.76 18.56 38.97
C ASN A 1037 10.89 19.57 39.27
N LYS A 1038 12.16 19.15 39.10
CA LYS A 1038 13.35 19.97 39.35
C LYS A 1038 13.47 20.46 40.80
N TYR A 1039 12.99 19.67 41.75
CA TYR A 1039 13.21 19.89 43.18
C TYR A 1039 14.61 19.43 43.59
N ARG A 1040 15.13 20.01 44.68
CA ARG A 1040 16.38 19.55 45.31
C ARG A 1040 16.04 18.47 46.33
N VAL A 1041 16.59 17.27 46.15
CA VAL A 1041 16.14 16.10 46.92
C VAL A 1041 17.14 15.72 48.00
N ILE A 1042 16.64 15.60 49.24
CA ILE A 1042 17.35 14.98 50.36
C ILE A 1042 16.80 13.56 50.53
N ALA A 1043 17.66 12.58 50.28
CA ALA A 1043 17.38 11.16 50.43
C ALA A 1043 17.69 10.69 51.85
N ILE A 1044 16.74 10.02 52.50
CA ILE A 1044 16.93 9.41 53.82
C ILE A 1044 16.69 7.91 53.69
N ASP A 1045 17.74 7.13 53.96
CA ASP A 1045 17.68 5.65 54.02
C ASP A 1045 18.88 5.14 54.84
N SER A 1046 19.20 3.85 54.84
CA SER A 1046 20.39 3.33 55.53
C SER A 1046 21.13 2.29 54.70
N GLY A 1047 22.47 2.30 54.76
CA GLY A 1047 23.34 1.38 54.04
C GLY A 1047 23.87 1.91 52.71
N GLU A 1048 25.06 1.44 52.31
CA GLU A 1048 25.79 1.97 51.15
C GLU A 1048 25.06 1.70 49.82
N ASP A 1049 24.39 0.56 49.68
CA ASP A 1049 23.59 0.23 48.49
C ASP A 1049 22.43 1.20 48.28
N LYS A 1050 21.77 1.63 49.38
CA LYS A 1050 20.64 2.56 49.35
C LYS A 1050 21.10 3.99 49.11
N LYS A 1051 22.32 4.32 49.53
CA LYS A 1051 22.99 5.59 49.21
C LYS A 1051 23.33 5.70 47.73
N GLU A 1052 23.95 4.68 47.15
CA GLU A 1052 24.33 4.66 45.73
C GLU A 1052 23.11 4.84 44.82
N ILE A 1053 22.05 4.06 45.03
CA ILE A 1053 20.81 4.15 44.24
C ILE A 1053 20.11 5.51 44.41
N SER A 1054 20.10 6.09 45.61
CA SER A 1054 19.46 7.39 45.86
C SER A 1054 20.19 8.53 45.16
N LEU A 1055 21.53 8.56 45.24
CA LEU A 1055 22.34 9.60 44.60
C LEU A 1055 22.31 9.49 43.07
N SER A 1056 22.45 8.28 42.52
CA SER A 1056 22.32 8.04 41.06
C SER A 1056 20.92 8.33 40.52
N SER A 1057 19.89 8.20 41.36
CA SER A 1057 18.52 8.61 41.03
C SER A 1057 18.33 10.13 40.95
N GLY A 1058 19.27 10.91 41.49
CA GLY A 1058 19.28 12.38 41.43
C GLY A 1058 19.13 13.09 42.77
N ALA A 1059 19.28 12.38 43.90
CA ALA A 1059 19.36 13.03 45.20
C ALA A 1059 20.65 13.85 45.32
N GLU A 1060 20.55 15.05 45.89
CA GLU A 1060 21.71 15.92 46.12
C GLU A 1060 22.41 15.61 47.43
N VAL A 1061 21.64 15.18 48.44
CA VAL A 1061 22.14 14.80 49.76
C VAL A 1061 21.55 13.46 50.15
N PHE A 1062 22.39 12.58 50.72
CA PHE A 1062 21.96 11.35 51.38
C PHE A 1062 22.26 11.45 52.87
N ILE A 1063 21.33 11.00 53.71
CA ILE A 1063 21.46 10.98 55.17
C ILE A 1063 21.17 9.56 55.66
N ASP A 1064 22.14 8.93 56.33
CA ASP A 1064 21.93 7.60 56.92
C ASP A 1064 21.28 7.71 58.30
N PHE A 1065 19.99 7.37 58.39
CA PHE A 1065 19.21 7.54 59.62
C PHE A 1065 19.70 6.67 60.80
N LYS A 1066 20.55 5.66 60.57
CA LYS A 1066 21.14 4.86 61.66
C LYS A 1066 22.41 5.49 62.23
N THR A 1067 23.09 6.34 61.47
CA THR A 1067 24.40 6.89 61.86
C THR A 1067 24.42 8.40 62.05
N GLU A 1068 23.40 9.10 61.53
CA GLU A 1068 23.29 10.55 61.58
C GLU A 1068 22.01 11.01 62.29
N ASP A 1069 22.08 12.18 62.93
CA ASP A 1069 20.88 12.89 63.40
C ASP A 1069 20.19 13.55 62.20
N VAL A 1070 19.13 12.91 61.73
CA VAL A 1070 18.41 13.30 60.51
C VAL A 1070 17.88 14.73 60.58
N ALA A 1071 17.22 15.12 61.68
CA ALA A 1071 16.61 16.44 61.80
C ALA A 1071 17.67 17.54 61.81
N LYS A 1072 18.76 17.33 62.56
CA LYS A 1072 19.90 18.25 62.58
C LYS A 1072 20.54 18.37 61.19
N ARG A 1073 20.78 17.25 60.51
CA ARG A 1073 21.45 17.24 59.21
C ARG A 1073 20.60 17.92 58.12
N VAL A 1074 19.28 17.71 58.11
CA VAL A 1074 18.38 18.43 57.21
C VAL A 1074 18.42 19.94 57.48
N ALA A 1075 18.44 20.36 58.75
CA ALA A 1075 18.56 21.77 59.12
C ALA A 1075 19.90 22.38 58.65
N GLU A 1076 21.01 21.66 58.73
CA GLU A 1076 22.32 22.13 58.22
C GLU A 1076 22.31 22.33 56.69
N VAL A 1077 21.64 21.46 55.95
CA VAL A 1077 21.56 21.51 54.48
C VAL A 1077 20.61 22.61 54.00
N THR A 1078 19.49 22.80 54.70
CA THR A 1078 18.39 23.67 54.26
C THR A 1078 18.30 25.00 55.00
N SER A 1079 19.06 25.17 56.09
CA SER A 1079 19.01 26.28 57.06
C SER A 1079 17.73 26.39 57.91
N GLU A 1080 16.57 25.96 57.42
CA GLU A 1080 15.27 26.11 58.12
C GLU A 1080 14.36 24.86 58.11
N GLY A 1081 14.76 23.80 57.42
CA GLY A 1081 13.95 22.60 57.16
C GLY A 1081 13.50 22.52 55.68
N ALA A 1082 13.13 21.32 55.24
CA ALA A 1082 12.66 21.08 53.87
C ALA A 1082 11.26 21.65 53.63
N HIS A 1083 10.96 21.99 52.37
CA HIS A 1083 9.67 22.53 51.95
C HIS A 1083 8.57 21.46 52.01
N ALA A 1084 8.95 20.21 51.71
CA ALA A 1084 8.08 19.06 51.88
C ALA A 1084 8.86 17.81 52.27
N THR A 1085 8.16 16.84 52.84
CA THR A 1085 8.66 15.48 53.03
C THR A 1085 7.64 14.46 52.51
N ILE A 1086 8.13 13.42 51.81
CA ILE A 1086 7.34 12.27 51.39
C ILE A 1086 7.75 11.06 52.23
N VAL A 1087 6.78 10.50 52.93
CA VAL A 1087 6.96 9.36 53.84
C VAL A 1087 6.60 8.07 53.09
N VAL A 1088 7.62 7.38 52.57
CA VAL A 1088 7.45 6.12 51.83
C VAL A 1088 7.38 4.90 52.75
N PRO A 1089 8.22 4.74 53.80
CA PRO A 1089 8.14 3.60 54.69
C PRO A 1089 6.88 3.63 55.56
N GLY A 1090 6.26 2.46 55.76
CA GLY A 1090 5.12 2.28 56.67
C GLY A 1090 5.54 2.03 58.13
N THR A 1091 6.66 2.60 58.59
CA THR A 1091 7.21 2.37 59.93
C THR A 1091 6.95 3.54 60.86
N LYS A 1092 6.78 3.27 62.15
CA LYS A 1092 6.49 4.30 63.16
C LYS A 1092 7.57 5.38 63.19
N GLU A 1093 8.83 4.99 63.07
CA GLU A 1093 10.01 5.86 63.10
C GLU A 1093 10.00 6.86 61.93
N ALA A 1094 9.57 6.41 60.73
CA ALA A 1094 9.47 7.29 59.56
C ALA A 1094 8.38 8.36 59.73
N PHE A 1095 7.24 8.00 60.34
CA PHE A 1095 6.18 8.95 60.67
C PHE A 1095 6.59 9.92 61.78
N GLU A 1096 7.36 9.47 62.79
CA GLU A 1096 7.91 10.30 63.87
C GLU A 1096 8.91 11.33 63.35
N MET A 1097 9.74 10.96 62.38
CA MET A 1097 10.74 11.85 61.80
C MET A 1097 10.13 12.96 60.92
N ALA A 1098 9.03 12.68 60.22
CA ALA A 1098 8.49 13.57 59.18
C ALA A 1098 8.21 15.03 59.63
N PRO A 1099 7.60 15.29 60.80
CA PRO A 1099 7.38 16.67 61.28
C PRO A 1099 8.66 17.42 61.67
N MET A 1100 9.75 16.70 61.93
CA MET A 1100 11.02 17.26 62.42
C MET A 1100 11.91 17.80 61.30
N VAL A 1101 11.73 17.32 60.07
CA VAL A 1101 12.59 17.65 58.92
C VAL A 1101 12.04 18.76 58.03
N ILE A 1102 10.79 19.17 58.23
CA ILE A 1102 10.14 20.22 57.44
C ILE A 1102 10.22 21.59 58.11
N ARG A 1103 10.16 22.67 57.33
CA ARG A 1103 10.07 24.06 57.81
C ARG A 1103 8.64 24.45 58.21
N ASN A 1104 8.45 25.68 58.71
CA ASN A 1104 7.11 26.25 58.87
C ASN A 1104 6.44 26.41 57.50
N LEU A 1105 5.13 26.18 57.42
CA LEU A 1105 4.37 26.02 56.18
C LEU A 1105 4.77 24.78 55.35
N GLY A 1106 5.50 23.84 55.95
CA GLY A 1106 5.93 22.61 55.28
C GLY A 1106 4.79 21.62 55.04
N ILE A 1107 4.98 20.75 54.04
CA ILE A 1107 3.99 19.74 53.62
C ILE A 1107 4.51 18.34 53.94
N ILE A 1108 3.68 17.51 54.56
CA ILE A 1108 3.93 16.08 54.77
C ILE A 1108 3.00 15.29 53.85
N VAL A 1109 3.56 14.48 52.95
CA VAL A 1109 2.80 13.56 52.09
C VAL A 1109 3.02 12.12 52.57
N ASN A 1110 1.96 11.49 53.07
CA ASN A 1110 1.97 10.12 53.55
C ASN A 1110 1.62 9.16 52.41
N VAL A 1111 2.56 8.25 52.11
CA VAL A 1111 2.42 7.22 51.07
C VAL A 1111 2.47 5.83 51.68
N GLY A 1112 3.41 5.59 52.61
CA GLY A 1112 3.55 4.32 53.30
C GLY A 1112 2.27 3.88 54.02
N LEU A 1113 1.98 2.58 54.00
CA LEU A 1113 0.80 1.99 54.62
C LEU A 1113 1.19 1.26 55.92
N PRO A 1114 1.21 1.93 57.09
CA PRO A 1114 1.53 1.29 58.38
C PRO A 1114 0.38 0.42 58.88
N ARG A 1115 0.63 -0.36 59.94
CA ARG A 1115 -0.46 -1.00 60.69
C ARG A 1115 -1.40 0.08 61.27
N ASN A 1116 -2.68 -0.28 61.43
CA ASN A 1116 -3.72 0.69 61.80
C ASN A 1116 -3.57 1.28 63.22
N ASP A 1117 -2.66 0.75 64.04
CA ASP A 1117 -2.32 1.25 65.38
C ASP A 1117 -1.24 2.34 65.40
N ILE A 1118 -0.67 2.70 64.24
CA ILE A 1118 0.33 3.76 64.11
C ILE A 1118 -0.35 5.08 63.72
N GLU A 1119 -0.21 6.09 64.58
CA GLU A 1119 -0.75 7.44 64.37
C GLU A 1119 0.29 8.40 63.75
N ILE A 1120 -0.17 9.53 63.20
CA ILE A 1120 0.71 10.61 62.73
C ILE A 1120 1.15 11.44 63.95
N PRO A 1121 2.43 11.41 64.34
CA PRO A 1121 2.90 11.87 65.64
C PRO A 1121 3.23 13.38 65.63
N ILE A 1122 2.20 14.20 65.41
CA ILE A 1122 2.30 15.66 65.49
C ILE A 1122 1.16 16.22 66.35
N SER A 1123 1.50 17.06 67.33
CA SER A 1123 0.46 17.68 68.16
C SER A 1123 -0.33 18.70 67.34
N ALA A 1124 -1.64 18.79 67.61
CA ALA A 1124 -2.50 19.77 66.96
C ALA A 1124 -1.99 21.21 67.15
N THR A 1125 -1.41 21.51 68.31
CA THR A 1125 -0.78 22.81 68.60
C THR A 1125 0.42 23.09 67.69
N VAL A 1126 1.32 22.12 67.50
CA VAL A 1126 2.49 22.29 66.62
C VAL A 1126 2.06 22.39 65.16
N CYS A 1127 1.10 21.57 64.73
CA CYS A 1127 0.54 21.60 63.40
C CYS A 1127 -0.07 22.99 63.08
N ALA A 1128 -0.91 23.51 63.99
CA ALA A 1128 -1.53 24.83 63.83
C ALA A 1128 -0.51 25.98 63.92
N ALA A 1129 0.40 25.97 64.90
CA ALA A 1129 1.36 27.05 65.13
C ALA A 1129 2.38 27.20 63.98
N ARG A 1130 2.75 26.08 63.34
CA ARG A 1130 3.70 26.05 62.22
C ARG A 1130 3.02 26.09 60.85
N GLY A 1131 1.69 26.01 60.79
CA GLY A 1131 0.92 25.97 59.55
C GLY A 1131 1.22 24.74 58.68
N ILE A 1132 1.42 23.57 59.30
CA ILE A 1132 1.81 22.35 58.59
C ILE A 1132 0.62 21.76 57.84
N THR A 1133 0.84 21.34 56.59
CA THR A 1133 -0.16 20.64 55.77
C THR A 1133 0.17 19.15 55.70
N ILE A 1134 -0.81 18.30 56.01
CA ILE A 1134 -0.66 16.83 55.94
C ILE A 1134 -1.60 16.30 54.86
N LYS A 1135 -1.07 15.55 53.89
CA LYS A 1135 -1.82 14.95 52.78
C LYS A 1135 -1.57 13.45 52.74
N GLY A 1136 -2.61 12.66 52.45
CA GLY A 1136 -2.47 11.24 52.14
C GLY A 1136 -2.50 11.03 50.63
N SER A 1137 -1.70 10.09 50.12
CA SER A 1137 -1.67 9.71 48.72
C SER A 1137 -1.67 8.19 48.57
N SER A 1138 -2.53 7.66 47.70
CA SER A 1138 -2.63 6.21 47.46
C SER A 1138 -1.92 5.81 46.17
N VAL A 1139 -2.37 6.31 45.02
CA VAL A 1139 -1.76 6.16 43.69
C VAL A 1139 -2.13 7.38 42.82
N GLY A 1140 -1.46 7.56 41.68
CA GLY A 1140 -1.77 8.60 40.69
C GLY A 1140 -2.96 8.31 39.77
N THR A 1141 -3.16 9.20 38.80
CA THR A 1141 -4.21 9.17 37.77
C THR A 1141 -3.76 8.47 36.49
N GLU A 1142 -4.69 8.10 35.62
CA GLU A 1142 -4.38 7.55 34.28
C GLU A 1142 -3.50 8.48 33.43
N LYS A 1143 -3.75 9.78 33.51
CA LYS A 1143 -2.94 10.78 32.82
C LYS A 1143 -1.48 10.73 33.27
N GLN A 1144 -1.26 10.68 34.59
CA GLN A 1144 0.08 10.56 35.17
C GLN A 1144 0.75 9.23 34.81
N MET A 1145 -0.02 8.15 34.66
CA MET A 1145 0.50 6.87 34.18
C MET A 1145 1.00 6.98 32.73
N ALA A 1146 0.20 7.57 31.84
CA ALA A 1146 0.59 7.75 30.45
C ALA A 1146 1.88 8.60 30.32
N GLU A 1147 1.95 9.73 31.04
CA GLU A 1147 3.14 10.60 31.07
C GLU A 1147 4.37 9.86 31.62
N LEU A 1148 4.20 9.11 32.70
CA LEU A 1148 5.28 8.34 33.33
C LEU A 1148 5.86 7.28 32.39
N LEU A 1149 5.03 6.55 31.64
CA LEU A 1149 5.52 5.55 30.68
C LEU A 1149 6.28 6.20 29.52
N GLN A 1150 5.89 7.40 29.10
CA GLN A 1150 6.64 8.15 28.08
C GLN A 1150 8.01 8.60 28.62
N TYR A 1151 8.09 9.09 29.85
CA TYR A 1151 9.37 9.41 30.48
C TYR A 1151 10.27 8.18 30.65
N ALA A 1152 9.69 7.02 30.92
CA ALA A 1152 10.45 5.77 30.98
C ALA A 1152 10.98 5.34 29.60
N LEU A 1153 10.15 5.44 28.56
CA LEU A 1153 10.55 5.15 27.18
C LEU A 1153 11.70 6.06 26.71
N GLN A 1154 11.72 7.32 27.16
CA GLN A 1154 12.77 8.29 26.87
C GLN A 1154 14.03 8.12 27.74
N GLY A 1155 14.03 7.19 28.70
CA GLY A 1155 15.14 7.00 29.64
C GLY A 1155 15.26 8.09 30.72
N VAL A 1156 14.26 8.96 30.87
CA VAL A 1156 14.23 10.00 31.93
C VAL A 1156 13.99 9.36 33.30
N ILE A 1157 13.12 8.35 33.35
CA ILE A 1157 12.86 7.53 34.53
C ILE A 1157 13.31 6.09 34.25
N THR A 1158 14.13 5.53 35.13
CA THR A 1158 14.58 4.14 35.04
C THR A 1158 14.53 3.50 36.43
N PRO A 1159 13.54 2.64 36.72
CA PRO A 1159 13.49 1.93 37.98
C PRO A 1159 14.72 1.01 38.10
N ALA A 1160 15.34 0.99 39.27
CA ALA A 1160 16.35 -0.02 39.58
C ALA A 1160 15.60 -1.30 39.94
N ILE A 1161 15.85 -2.35 39.16
CA ILE A 1161 15.12 -3.61 39.27
C ILE A 1161 16.06 -4.79 39.53
N GLU A 1162 15.56 -5.78 40.25
CA GLU A 1162 16.12 -7.13 40.33
C GLU A 1162 15.07 -8.12 39.79
N VAL A 1163 15.45 -8.95 38.83
CA VAL A 1163 14.54 -9.88 38.16
C VAL A 1163 14.77 -11.30 38.71
N PHE A 1164 13.69 -11.96 39.11
CA PHE A 1164 13.66 -13.29 39.73
C PHE A 1164 12.76 -14.24 38.94
N GLU A 1165 13.06 -15.53 39.02
CA GLU A 1165 12.21 -16.56 38.40
C GLU A 1165 10.94 -16.82 39.23
N PHE A 1166 9.86 -17.24 38.56
CA PHE A 1166 8.57 -17.51 39.20
C PHE A 1166 8.64 -18.46 40.40
N ALA A 1167 9.50 -19.48 40.31
CA ALA A 1167 9.68 -20.46 41.37
C ALA A 1167 10.34 -19.87 42.63
N GLU A 1168 11.00 -18.72 42.52
CA GLU A 1168 11.69 -18.04 43.62
C GLU A 1168 10.75 -17.11 44.41
N ALA A 1169 9.55 -16.85 43.91
CA ALA A 1169 8.59 -15.93 44.52
C ALA A 1169 8.32 -16.19 46.02
N PRO A 1170 8.20 -17.43 46.52
CA PRO A 1170 8.05 -17.68 47.97
C PRO A 1170 9.22 -17.17 48.81
N ARG A 1171 10.46 -17.36 48.33
CA ARG A 1171 11.67 -16.88 49.01
C ARG A 1171 11.81 -15.36 48.90
N LEU A 1172 11.42 -14.80 47.76
CA LEU A 1172 11.48 -13.37 47.48
C LEU A 1172 10.54 -12.57 48.40
N ILE A 1173 9.34 -13.08 48.68
CA ILE A 1173 8.40 -12.43 49.59
C ILE A 1173 8.95 -12.41 51.02
N GLN A 1174 9.66 -13.44 51.46
CA GLN A 1174 10.36 -13.42 52.74
C GLN A 1174 11.48 -12.36 52.75
N ALA A 1175 12.26 -12.25 51.67
CA ALA A 1175 13.27 -11.20 51.54
C ALA A 1175 12.66 -9.78 51.54
N LEU A 1176 11.43 -9.60 51.03
CA LEU A 1176 10.69 -8.34 51.14
C LEU A 1176 10.27 -8.01 52.58
N ILE A 1177 9.92 -9.03 53.40
CA ILE A 1177 9.61 -8.86 54.83
C ILE A 1177 10.87 -8.43 55.59
N ASP A 1178 12.02 -9.01 55.26
CA ASP A 1178 13.29 -8.77 55.93
C ASP A 1178 14.07 -7.54 55.39
N ASP A 1179 13.44 -6.75 54.50
CA ASP A 1179 14.02 -5.57 53.82
C ASP A 1179 15.33 -5.87 53.05
N GLY A 1180 15.44 -7.08 52.52
CA GLY A 1180 16.64 -7.60 51.84
C GLY A 1180 16.74 -7.32 50.34
N ILE A 1181 15.87 -6.49 49.77
CA ILE A 1181 15.81 -6.21 48.32
C ILE A 1181 16.34 -4.82 47.97
N LYS A 1182 17.21 -4.73 46.95
CA LYS A 1182 17.69 -3.45 46.39
C LYS A 1182 16.71 -3.01 45.29
N GLY A 1183 16.25 -1.76 45.34
CA GLY A 1183 15.28 -1.25 44.34
C GLY A 1183 13.96 -2.03 44.35
N ARG A 1184 13.49 -2.44 43.16
CA ARG A 1184 12.22 -3.17 42.97
C ARG A 1184 12.46 -4.61 42.51
N ALA A 1185 11.80 -5.58 43.13
CA ALA A 1185 11.81 -6.94 42.65
C ALA A 1185 10.75 -7.15 41.56
N VAL A 1186 11.13 -7.86 40.50
CA VAL A 1186 10.25 -8.28 39.39
C VAL A 1186 10.34 -9.79 39.25
N VAL A 1187 9.19 -10.45 39.14
CA VAL A 1187 9.11 -11.89 38.93
C VAL A 1187 8.69 -12.15 37.49
N THR A 1188 9.49 -12.91 36.75
CA THR A 1188 9.10 -13.41 35.42
C THR A 1188 8.02 -14.49 35.57
N ILE A 1189 7.02 -14.46 34.72
CA ILE A 1189 5.92 -15.44 34.72
C ILE A 1189 6.21 -16.49 33.64
N PRO A 1190 6.17 -17.80 33.95
CA PRO A 1190 6.62 -18.82 33.04
C PRO A 1190 5.63 -18.96 31.89
N HIS A 1191 6.15 -19.01 30.66
CA HIS A 1191 5.34 -19.36 29.51
C HIS A 1191 5.04 -20.86 29.56
N GLY A 1192 3.76 -21.24 29.60
CA GLY A 1192 3.35 -22.64 29.42
C GLY A 1192 3.89 -23.16 28.09
N TYR A 1193 4.42 -24.40 28.11
CA TYR A 1193 4.92 -25.13 26.94
C TYR A 1193 3.91 -25.21 25.81
#